data_AF-A0AAU9IP15-F1
#
_entry.id   AF-A0AAU9IP15-F1
#
_cell.length_a   1.000
_cell.length_b   1.000
_cell.length_c   1.000
_cell.angle_alpha   90.00
_cell.angle_beta   90.00
_cell.angle_gamma   90.00
#
_symmetry.space_group_name_H-M   'P 1'
#
loop_
_entity.id
_entity.type
_entity.pdbx_description
1 polymer ?
#
loop_
_entity_poly.entity_id
_entity_poly.type
_entity_poly.pdbx_seq_one_letter_code
_entity_poly.pdbx_strand_id
1 'polypeptide(L)'
;MSTRFDTLKSQLETLSFENLQTRSIAPNDSLARKRSLIQKDVERKCKEHSELKRTYTELTTSTLKQEEIQRTQLQELEVQLDVILTQKRRERANLRRQSERIQAQIETYKDSVGKIDKQMQSLEEKAEKVTNLMKDEQSVRLEAFKSALKPLEDTQVTIQEERKNLDLQRQNLMERLQGLDGNFSLKSDAILELKKKKQESIANKEKVKKAMEEIKKKHHNDYKIFFQEIETKEILTTIKDKKAKQTTTIKEADQTIAVLDAEIERANNELVSMENDNKKNPQTSRSERELVDIEKLLALKCKDLQVRNLKEVIAQVCEGSNFNVSQNILKEQFKIVEAKEFDMMEEWKLEEEQMEAKIQEMKKLADEQEGEILCMISADQSDPALENMLRDMQNALAQMREEAEKAKRRYRCKMAVLGQWKNQNRSVLLSDSPSALPSDSDISKAFKKQIQQSAKSQGEITAIESIFTNYINKVCQREDLMGRDSEDISEKESRIAEQKEKLAALKGRRLALQTEKDTLQKEFLKILLLEKAAIKKFENAKAEVEVQRRKKIDEAVSQNFTKSNQELAQIQKTYGDKALKKLRDQELKSMNENQKKCNKEVRKKLEEVQLEMQHWDNEIERVEKSIEDHMTPEVLSIEEEISTLKKQINSIKEQDQILAEAELDVEAKLESLMESKRIDITRNLQKIVLHHGGEVDLAKLDKLKKNKEKKEEAIDQLEHEIEIINKDFSDKITVVEIEEAKIKARVNQIQEELINLQQDKQKVNVLMKKLKISQKEIEHLGIQEEDVELFMERSAMLKPKPQEERKGMTRSQSLPRIRSESLDKSRDEMFEAEEEEKKDEQESKNIPENQESQENETSPVEAMNSINETEINPINENASECSESKFKFNYKDLTKAEIAFLETIKPLLEGSTLYKRLSQRNSLQFPEFDALDPENPPPENCGYQIRNFSLLKHLNKIEIRRPNKPGIESNILIDQILDVVLPKHTVEILKAKKKLLTSNDDLLDSEAAMKKYLEMKESGHINYFDPCIKVLSESCDCFPFFVTLDKGGRVELIADSYSTYRIWVDGIQGLIKFKKQLGRLKYKIISD
;
A
#
# COMPACT_ATOMS: atom_id res chain seq x y z
N MET A 1 40.47 -21.15 37.01
CA MET A 1 40.87 -22.40 37.70
C MET A 1 42.19 -22.85 37.06
N SER A 2 43.28 -23.17 37.77
CA SER A 2 43.45 -24.17 38.85
C SER A 2 43.22 -25.58 38.30
N THR A 3 44.16 -26.55 38.28
CA THR A 3 45.47 -26.70 38.98
C THR A 3 46.52 -27.44 38.13
N ARG A 4 47.83 -27.25 38.40
CA ARG A 4 48.83 -28.31 38.78
C ARG A 4 50.30 -27.85 38.80
N PHE A 5 50.80 -27.56 40.00
CA PHE A 5 52.14 -27.97 40.48
C PHE A 5 52.10 -29.50 40.80
N ASP A 6 53.17 -30.32 40.95
CA ASP A 6 54.65 -30.21 41.09
C ASP A 6 55.34 -31.35 40.27
N THR A 7 56.67 -31.49 39.98
CA THR A 7 57.84 -31.66 40.91
C THR A 7 59.27 -31.76 40.21
N LEU A 8 60.26 -30.88 40.54
CA LEU A 8 61.78 -30.97 40.52
C LEU A 8 62.66 -31.42 39.27
N LYS A 9 64.04 -31.56 39.28
CA LYS A 9 65.20 -30.58 39.41
C LYS A 9 66.67 -31.19 39.21
N SER A 10 67.67 -30.42 38.70
CA SER A 10 69.21 -30.57 38.75
C SER A 10 69.99 -31.58 37.84
N GLN A 11 71.35 -31.64 37.66
CA GLN A 11 72.55 -30.70 37.65
C GLN A 11 73.95 -31.44 37.64
N LEU A 12 75.06 -30.96 36.99
CA LEU A 12 76.50 -31.39 37.20
C LEU A 12 77.62 -30.41 36.65
N GLU A 13 78.94 -30.55 36.99
CA GLU A 13 79.97 -29.42 36.97
C GLU A 13 81.53 -29.76 37.03
N THR A 14 82.44 -28.72 36.98
CA THR A 14 83.91 -28.56 37.44
C THR A 14 85.13 -28.87 36.48
N LEU A 15 86.42 -28.41 36.57
CA LEU A 15 87.25 -27.29 37.20
C LEU A 15 88.71 -27.11 36.58
N SER A 16 89.65 -26.27 37.11
CA SER A 16 90.98 -25.84 36.48
C SER A 16 92.19 -25.44 37.42
N PHE A 17 93.43 -25.10 36.91
CA PHE A 17 94.66 -24.67 37.69
C PHE A 17 95.58 -23.53 37.06
N GLU A 18 96.38 -22.77 37.87
CA GLU A 18 96.96 -21.38 37.69
C GLU A 18 98.51 -21.23 37.34
N ASN A 19 99.36 -20.14 37.49
CA ASN A 19 99.37 -18.73 38.05
C ASN A 19 100.61 -17.83 37.56
N LEU A 20 100.79 -16.57 38.05
CA LEU A 20 101.99 -15.62 38.16
C LEU A 20 102.42 -14.60 37.03
N GLN A 21 103.29 -13.56 37.21
CA GLN A 21 103.35 -12.36 38.15
C GLN A 21 104.50 -11.28 37.86
N THR A 22 104.40 -10.02 38.39
CA THR A 22 105.44 -8.94 38.72
C THR A 22 106.04 -7.87 37.74
N ARG A 23 106.34 -6.65 38.27
CA ARG A 23 107.23 -5.48 37.85
C ARG A 23 107.03 -4.26 38.82
N SER A 24 107.75 -3.09 38.87
CA SER A 24 109.15 -2.60 38.62
C SER A 24 109.30 -1.10 39.09
N ILE A 25 110.50 -0.52 39.37
CA ILE A 25 110.72 0.82 40.08
C ILE A 25 112.01 1.60 39.59
N ALA A 26 112.18 2.93 39.88
CA ALA A 26 113.29 3.83 39.45
C ALA A 26 113.75 4.95 40.48
N PRO A 27 114.87 5.73 40.28
CA PRO A 27 115.61 6.47 41.36
C PRO A 27 116.03 7.99 41.17
N ASN A 28 116.36 8.69 42.30
CA ASN A 28 117.40 9.74 42.65
C ASN A 28 117.80 10.90 41.68
N ASP A 29 118.35 12.10 42.02
CA ASP A 29 118.87 12.83 43.23
C ASP A 29 119.17 14.33 42.84
N SER A 30 119.48 15.36 43.67
CA SER A 30 119.35 15.63 45.14
C SER A 30 119.51 17.14 45.56
N LEU A 31 120.67 17.60 46.08
CA LEU A 31 120.89 18.77 47.00
C LEU A 31 122.35 19.31 46.96
N ALA A 32 122.81 20.48 47.50
CA ALA A 32 122.25 21.80 47.91
C ALA A 32 123.35 22.72 48.58
N ARG A 33 123.00 23.97 49.00
CA ARG A 33 123.66 24.87 50.04
C ARG A 33 124.79 25.83 49.54
N LYS A 34 125.10 27.01 50.13
CA LYS A 34 124.65 27.73 51.37
C LYS A 34 125.06 29.24 51.39
N ARG A 35 124.15 30.11 51.89
CA ARG A 35 124.35 31.28 52.81
C ARG A 35 125.33 32.46 52.52
N SER A 36 124.95 33.58 53.15
CA SER A 36 125.71 34.79 53.49
C SER A 36 125.85 35.85 52.40
N LEU A 37 125.53 37.09 52.76
CA LEU A 37 125.43 38.24 51.86
C LEU A 37 126.81 38.62 51.29
N ILE A 38 126.82 38.92 49.99
CA ILE A 38 127.49 40.09 49.37
C ILE A 38 128.90 40.34 49.95
N GLN A 39 129.97 39.78 49.39
CA GLN A 39 130.22 39.67 47.96
C GLN A 39 129.99 38.27 47.35
N LYS A 40 128.87 38.17 46.63
CA LYS A 40 128.57 37.23 45.53
C LYS A 40 129.81 36.97 44.64
N ASP A 41 130.01 35.80 44.01
CA ASP A 41 129.21 34.54 44.02
C ASP A 41 129.96 33.32 43.36
N VAL A 42 131.27 33.42 43.11
CA VAL A 42 131.82 32.95 41.80
C VAL A 42 132.93 31.92 41.88
N GLU A 43 133.95 32.14 42.72
CA GLU A 43 135.28 31.52 42.56
C GLU A 43 135.12 30.03 42.29
N ARG A 44 134.46 29.35 43.25
CA ARG A 44 133.91 27.97 43.34
C ARG A 44 133.53 27.20 42.05
N LYS A 45 133.38 27.86 40.91
CA LYS A 45 132.65 27.33 39.74
C LYS A 45 133.53 26.88 38.58
N CYS A 46 134.84 27.15 38.59
CA CYS A 46 135.74 26.56 37.59
C CYS A 46 136.29 25.19 38.06
N LYS A 47 136.47 24.99 39.37
CA LYS A 47 136.99 23.74 39.97
C LYS A 47 136.19 22.52 39.54
N GLU A 48 134.89 22.51 39.79
CA GLU A 48 134.03 21.34 39.58
C GLU A 48 133.98 20.83 38.12
N HIS A 49 134.49 21.59 37.14
CA HIS A 49 134.38 21.26 35.73
C HIS A 49 135.41 20.22 35.24
N SER A 50 136.59 20.10 35.84
CA SER A 50 137.70 19.31 35.27
C SER A 50 137.80 17.87 35.77
N GLU A 51 137.67 17.59 37.07
CA GLU A 51 137.82 16.23 37.64
C GLU A 51 136.89 15.19 36.97
N LEU A 52 135.62 15.59 36.78
CA LEU A 52 134.55 14.80 36.16
C LEU A 52 134.88 14.35 34.73
N LYS A 53 135.87 14.97 34.07
CA LYS A 53 136.22 14.73 32.67
C LYS A 53 137.13 13.51 32.46
N ARG A 54 137.89 13.08 33.47
CA ARG A 54 139.04 12.16 33.26
C ARG A 54 138.85 10.76 33.88
N THR A 55 138.19 10.64 35.03
CA THR A 55 137.77 9.34 35.64
C THR A 55 136.82 8.52 34.75
N TYR A 56 136.14 9.17 33.80
CA TYR A 56 135.32 8.53 32.76
C TYR A 56 136.10 7.57 31.83
N THR A 57 137.43 7.64 31.80
CA THR A 57 138.24 7.02 30.73
C THR A 57 138.73 5.59 31.04
N GLU A 58 138.91 5.19 32.31
CA GLU A 58 139.68 3.97 32.65
C GLU A 58 138.91 2.65 32.53
N LEU A 59 137.82 2.52 33.31
CA LEU A 59 137.04 1.28 33.52
C LEU A 59 136.50 0.66 32.22
N THR A 60 136.51 1.44 31.15
CA THR A 60 136.05 1.09 29.81
C THR A 60 136.83 -0.07 29.17
N THR A 61 138.06 -0.41 29.61
CA THR A 61 138.99 -1.18 28.75
C THR A 61 139.53 -2.55 29.24
N SER A 62 139.40 -2.98 30.50
CA SER A 62 139.94 -4.29 30.97
C SER A 62 138.91 -5.41 31.03
N THR A 63 137.73 -5.14 31.60
CA THR A 63 136.61 -6.09 31.79
C THR A 63 136.11 -6.73 30.48
N LEU A 64 136.43 -6.12 29.33
CA LEU A 64 136.07 -6.53 27.97
C LEU A 64 136.54 -7.92 27.54
N LYS A 65 137.47 -8.54 28.29
CA LYS A 65 138.57 -9.27 27.64
C LYS A 65 138.97 -10.60 28.28
N GLN A 66 138.79 -10.79 29.60
CA GLN A 66 138.71 -12.15 30.19
C GLN A 66 137.35 -12.81 29.90
N GLU A 67 136.34 -11.95 29.74
CA GLU A 67 135.03 -12.16 29.11
C GLU A 67 135.07 -12.95 27.77
N GLU A 68 136.23 -13.01 27.11
CA GLU A 68 136.40 -13.46 25.72
C GLU A 68 136.55 -14.99 25.56
N ILE A 69 136.86 -15.74 26.63
CA ILE A 69 137.21 -17.17 26.52
C ILE A 69 136.01 -18.10 26.69
N GLN A 70 135.32 -18.01 27.84
CA GLN A 70 134.16 -18.87 28.17
C GLN A 70 133.00 -18.67 27.20
N ARG A 71 132.87 -17.46 26.65
CA ARG A 71 132.00 -17.15 25.51
C ARG A 71 132.10 -18.19 24.40
N THR A 72 133.28 -18.72 24.10
CA THR A 72 133.49 -19.45 22.85
C THR A 72 133.27 -20.96 22.95
N GLN A 73 133.42 -21.56 24.13
CA GLN A 73 132.99 -22.95 24.36
C GLN A 73 131.50 -23.03 24.70
N LEU A 74 130.98 -22.03 25.41
CA LEU A 74 129.53 -21.85 25.57
C LEU A 74 128.86 -21.75 24.19
N GLN A 75 129.39 -20.88 23.30
CA GLN A 75 128.94 -20.74 21.91
C GLN A 75 128.87 -22.07 21.14
N GLU A 76 129.70 -23.07 21.44
CA GLU A 76 129.75 -24.31 20.66
C GLU A 76 128.53 -25.19 20.89
N LEU A 77 128.25 -25.42 22.17
CA LEU A 77 127.14 -26.24 22.62
C LEU A 77 125.83 -25.45 22.57
N GLU A 78 125.88 -24.13 22.75
CA GLU A 78 124.78 -23.24 22.36
C GLU A 78 124.53 -23.29 20.84
N VAL A 79 125.55 -23.41 19.97
CA VAL A 79 125.32 -23.58 18.52
C VAL A 79 124.70 -24.93 18.20
N GLN A 80 125.17 -26.05 18.76
CA GLN A 80 124.53 -27.36 18.49
C GLN A 80 123.11 -27.42 19.09
N LEU A 81 122.91 -26.91 20.31
CA LEU A 81 121.59 -26.82 20.93
C LEU A 81 120.68 -25.87 20.16
N ASP A 82 121.17 -24.70 19.73
CA ASP A 82 120.39 -23.75 18.94
C ASP A 82 120.15 -24.24 17.53
N VAL A 83 120.98 -25.12 16.94
CA VAL A 83 120.65 -25.78 15.67
C VAL A 83 119.45 -26.72 15.83
N ILE A 84 119.39 -27.56 16.86
CA ILE A 84 118.23 -28.45 17.10
C ILE A 84 117.02 -27.66 17.60
N LEU A 85 117.20 -26.69 18.50
CA LEU A 85 116.14 -25.77 18.90
C LEU A 85 115.67 -24.92 17.72
N THR A 86 116.53 -24.53 16.77
CA THR A 86 116.14 -23.83 15.54
C THR A 86 115.45 -24.77 14.55
N GLN A 87 115.79 -26.05 14.49
CA GLN A 87 115.02 -27.04 13.72
C GLN A 87 113.61 -27.20 14.32
N LYS A 88 113.50 -27.39 15.65
CA LYS A 88 112.23 -27.44 16.37
C LYS A 88 111.42 -26.15 16.25
N ARG A 89 112.07 -24.99 16.45
CA ARG A 89 111.47 -23.66 16.30
C ARG A 89 111.11 -23.39 14.83
N ARG A 90 111.81 -23.93 13.83
CA ARG A 90 111.44 -23.78 12.41
C ARG A 90 110.19 -24.56 12.08
N GLU A 91 110.09 -25.85 12.40
CA GLU A 91 108.85 -26.60 12.18
C GLU A 91 107.71 -25.97 13.00
N ARG A 92 107.93 -25.68 14.29
CA ARG A 92 106.91 -25.09 15.18
C ARG A 92 106.51 -23.66 14.77
N ALA A 93 107.42 -22.83 14.26
CA ALA A 93 107.08 -21.49 13.79
C ALA A 93 106.54 -21.47 12.36
N ASN A 94 106.92 -22.41 11.49
CA ASN A 94 106.30 -22.56 10.17
C ASN A 94 104.84 -22.97 10.33
N LEU A 95 104.58 -24.00 11.15
CA LEU A 95 103.21 -24.43 11.42
C LEU A 95 102.41 -23.37 12.17
N ARG A 96 102.99 -22.76 13.22
CA ARG A 96 102.35 -21.66 13.94
C ARG A 96 102.04 -20.48 13.01
N ARG A 97 102.91 -20.15 12.04
CA ARG A 97 102.63 -19.11 11.02
C ARG A 97 101.54 -19.53 10.03
N GLN A 98 101.40 -20.81 9.70
CA GLN A 98 100.30 -21.30 8.85
C GLN A 98 98.98 -21.25 9.62
N SER A 99 98.95 -21.82 10.82
CA SER A 99 97.81 -21.75 11.74
C SER A 99 97.41 -20.30 12.05
N GLU A 100 98.33 -19.43 12.49
CA GLU A 100 98.04 -18.01 12.79
C GLU A 100 97.54 -17.23 11.57
N ARG A 101 97.99 -17.56 10.34
CA ARG A 101 97.44 -16.94 9.11
C ARG A 101 96.00 -17.35 8.86
N ILE A 102 95.69 -18.63 8.98
CA ILE A 102 94.34 -19.16 8.75
C ILE A 102 93.40 -18.69 9.89
N GLN A 103 93.88 -18.73 11.14
CA GLN A 103 93.19 -18.22 12.33
C GLN A 103 92.88 -16.72 12.20
N ALA A 104 93.83 -15.91 11.71
CA ALA A 104 93.59 -14.49 11.47
C ALA A 104 92.58 -14.25 10.34
N GLN A 105 92.57 -15.07 9.28
CA GLN A 105 91.55 -15.00 8.23
C GLN A 105 90.16 -15.34 8.78
N ILE A 106 90.04 -16.44 9.55
CA ILE A 106 88.82 -16.81 10.28
C ILE A 106 88.33 -15.65 11.14
N GLU A 107 89.21 -15.04 11.94
CA GLU A 107 88.85 -13.95 12.84
C GLU A 107 88.39 -12.71 12.08
N THR A 108 89.06 -12.33 10.97
CA THR A 108 88.58 -11.21 10.12
C THR A 108 87.23 -11.48 9.46
N TYR A 109 86.87 -12.75 9.23
CA TYR A 109 85.53 -13.11 8.74
C TYR A 109 84.49 -13.15 9.86
N LYS A 110 84.81 -13.66 11.06
CA LYS A 110 83.93 -13.58 12.24
C LYS A 110 83.64 -12.13 12.63
N ASP A 111 84.67 -11.29 12.63
CA ASP A 111 84.56 -9.85 12.87
C ASP A 111 83.86 -9.10 11.71
N SER A 112 83.76 -9.69 10.51
CA SER A 112 82.90 -9.19 9.43
C SER A 112 81.43 -9.62 9.60
N VAL A 113 81.17 -10.87 10.00
CA VAL A 113 79.82 -11.39 10.29
C VAL A 113 79.19 -10.61 11.43
N GLY A 114 79.92 -10.39 12.54
CA GLY A 114 79.45 -9.59 13.68
C GLY A 114 79.20 -8.11 13.36
N LYS A 115 79.70 -7.58 12.24
CA LYS A 115 79.33 -6.24 11.72
C LYS A 115 78.07 -6.29 10.86
N ILE A 116 77.86 -7.36 10.09
CA ILE A 116 76.62 -7.60 9.32
C ILE A 116 75.44 -7.82 10.27
N ASP A 117 75.62 -8.64 11.31
CA ASP A 117 74.55 -8.91 12.30
C ASP A 117 74.08 -7.63 13.01
N LYS A 118 75.00 -6.77 13.45
CA LYS A 118 74.65 -5.48 14.05
C LYS A 118 73.92 -4.54 13.08
N GLN A 119 74.20 -4.64 11.77
CA GLN A 119 73.44 -3.90 10.77
C GLN A 119 72.05 -4.48 10.55
N MET A 120 71.90 -5.81 10.45
CA MET A 120 70.61 -6.49 10.35
C MET A 120 69.72 -6.19 11.56
N GLN A 121 70.24 -6.37 12.78
CA GLN A 121 69.52 -6.10 14.03
C GLN A 121 69.02 -4.65 14.10
N SER A 122 69.82 -3.67 13.65
CA SER A 122 69.43 -2.25 13.58
C SER A 122 68.38 -1.90 12.51
N LEU A 123 68.12 -2.82 11.57
CA LEU A 123 67.04 -2.73 10.57
C LEU A 123 65.80 -3.49 11.04
N GLU A 124 65.98 -4.64 11.69
CA GLU A 124 64.92 -5.48 12.26
C GLU A 124 64.22 -4.73 13.42
N GLU A 125 64.96 -4.07 14.33
CA GLU A 125 64.38 -3.17 15.34
C GLU A 125 63.54 -2.02 14.76
N LYS A 126 63.86 -1.55 13.55
CA LYS A 126 63.12 -0.46 12.88
C LYS A 126 61.86 -1.02 12.20
N ALA A 127 61.98 -2.17 11.54
CA ALA A 127 60.85 -2.89 10.98
C ALA A 127 59.84 -3.28 12.07
N GLU A 128 60.30 -3.73 13.24
CA GLU A 128 59.45 -4.05 14.39
C GLU A 128 58.70 -2.81 14.92
N LYS A 129 59.40 -1.67 15.09
CA LYS A 129 58.76 -0.41 15.52
C LYS A 129 57.69 0.07 14.54
N VAL A 130 57.93 -0.03 13.23
CA VAL A 130 56.91 0.25 12.20
C VAL A 130 55.77 -0.77 12.27
N THR A 131 56.07 -2.05 12.43
CA THR A 131 55.07 -3.13 12.50
C THR A 131 54.14 -2.99 13.70
N ASN A 132 54.65 -2.58 14.86
CA ASN A 132 53.84 -2.41 16.06
C ASN A 132 52.97 -1.14 15.98
N LEU A 133 53.50 -0.01 15.46
CA LEU A 133 52.67 1.16 15.14
C LEU A 133 51.55 0.83 14.14
N MET A 134 51.83 0.00 13.12
CA MET A 134 50.82 -0.47 12.17
C MET A 134 49.75 -1.34 12.85
N LYS A 135 50.11 -2.23 13.79
CA LYS A 135 49.14 -3.06 14.55
C LYS A 135 48.23 -2.20 15.42
N ASP A 136 48.80 -1.24 16.15
CA ASP A 136 48.03 -0.39 17.07
C ASP A 136 47.00 0.44 16.28
N GLU A 137 47.41 1.08 15.17
CA GLU A 137 46.48 1.84 14.34
C GLU A 137 45.49 0.95 13.54
N GLN A 138 45.91 -0.27 13.14
CA GLN A 138 44.98 -1.25 12.56
C GLN A 138 43.91 -1.69 13.55
N SER A 139 44.26 -1.93 14.83
CA SER A 139 43.32 -2.45 15.83
C SER A 139 42.13 -1.50 16.04
N VAL A 140 42.40 -0.22 16.29
CA VAL A 140 41.38 0.84 16.46
C VAL A 140 40.51 0.98 15.21
N ARG A 141 41.10 0.88 14.01
CA ARG A 141 40.37 0.98 12.74
C ARG A 141 39.52 -0.27 12.45
N LEU A 142 39.96 -1.47 12.85
CA LEU A 142 39.19 -2.71 12.74
C LEU A 142 38.02 -2.75 13.72
N GLU A 143 38.19 -2.21 14.93
CA GLU A 143 37.11 -2.11 15.92
C GLU A 143 36.05 -1.08 15.50
N ALA A 144 36.47 0.07 14.95
CA ALA A 144 35.58 1.03 14.31
C ALA A 144 34.88 0.44 13.07
N PHE A 145 35.56 -0.40 12.29
CA PHE A 145 34.96 -1.06 11.12
C PHE A 145 33.92 -2.12 11.52
N LYS A 146 34.19 -2.97 12.51
CA LYS A 146 33.18 -3.88 13.10
C LYS A 146 31.95 -3.12 13.60
N SER A 147 32.19 -2.00 14.29
CA SER A 147 31.11 -1.12 14.78
C SER A 147 30.28 -0.50 13.64
N ALA A 148 30.84 -0.38 12.44
CA ALA A 148 30.16 0.13 11.24
C ALA A 148 29.52 -0.97 10.36
N LEU A 149 30.00 -2.22 10.44
CA LEU A 149 29.34 -3.38 9.83
C LEU A 149 28.11 -3.82 10.63
N LYS A 150 28.17 -3.74 11.96
CA LYS A 150 27.13 -4.26 12.85
C LYS A 150 25.68 -3.88 12.45
N PRO A 151 25.34 -2.64 12.04
CA PRO A 151 23.98 -2.32 11.62
C PRO A 151 23.49 -3.12 10.39
N LEU A 152 24.38 -3.56 9.50
CA LEU A 152 24.04 -4.45 8.39
C LEU A 152 23.89 -5.90 8.87
N GLU A 153 24.74 -6.35 9.79
CA GLU A 153 24.63 -7.68 10.43
C GLU A 153 23.31 -7.80 11.22
N ASP A 154 22.98 -6.81 12.05
CA ASP A 154 21.71 -6.71 12.79
C ASP A 154 20.50 -6.67 11.82
N THR A 155 20.63 -6.01 10.65
CA THR A 155 19.59 -5.99 9.60
C THR A 155 19.43 -7.37 8.94
N GLN A 156 20.52 -8.06 8.61
CA GLN A 156 20.49 -9.40 8.02
C GLN A 156 19.83 -10.41 8.97
N VAL A 157 20.18 -10.36 10.27
CA VAL A 157 19.53 -11.19 11.31
C VAL A 157 18.04 -10.89 11.39
N THR A 158 17.64 -9.61 11.38
CA THR A 158 16.22 -9.20 11.41
C THR A 158 15.46 -9.79 10.22
N ILE A 159 15.98 -9.66 9.00
CA ILE A 159 15.38 -10.24 7.79
C ILE A 159 15.25 -11.77 7.91
N GLN A 160 16.28 -12.45 8.40
CA GLN A 160 16.23 -13.91 8.59
C GLN A 160 15.23 -14.36 9.65
N GLU A 161 14.98 -13.57 10.70
CA GLU A 161 13.93 -13.83 11.69
C GLU A 161 12.54 -13.57 11.11
N GLU A 162 12.33 -12.49 10.36
CA GLU A 162 11.07 -12.21 9.66
C GLU A 162 10.72 -13.31 8.65
N ARG A 163 11.70 -13.77 7.84
CA ARG A 163 11.49 -14.88 6.89
C ARG A 163 11.10 -16.19 7.57
N LYS A 164 11.72 -16.54 8.72
CA LYS A 164 11.32 -17.70 9.53
C LYS A 164 9.90 -17.56 10.07
N ASN A 165 9.52 -16.36 10.51
CA ASN A 165 8.16 -16.07 10.97
C ASN A 165 7.13 -16.17 9.82
N LEU A 166 7.46 -15.69 8.62
CA LEU A 166 6.60 -15.84 7.44
C LEU A 166 6.44 -17.30 7.00
N ASP A 167 7.49 -18.11 7.01
CA ASP A 167 7.35 -19.55 6.68
C ASP A 167 6.52 -20.29 7.75
N LEU A 168 6.72 -19.99 9.04
CA LEU A 168 5.87 -20.57 10.09
C LEU A 168 4.39 -20.17 9.89
N GLN A 169 4.09 -18.92 9.54
CA GLN A 169 2.72 -18.51 9.19
C GLN A 169 2.20 -19.25 7.94
N ARG A 170 3.04 -19.40 6.90
CA ARG A 170 2.73 -20.13 5.67
C ARG A 170 2.36 -21.60 5.95
N GLN A 171 3.14 -22.28 6.79
CA GLN A 171 2.89 -23.67 7.21
C GLN A 171 1.54 -23.80 7.96
N ASN A 172 1.30 -22.96 8.98
CA ASN A 172 0.03 -22.94 9.72
C ASN A 172 -1.20 -22.70 8.82
N LEU A 173 -1.07 -21.84 7.80
CA LEU A 173 -2.14 -21.58 6.83
C LEU A 173 -2.34 -22.75 5.86
N MET A 174 -1.28 -23.48 5.48
CA MET A 174 -1.39 -24.70 4.67
C MET A 174 -2.07 -25.85 5.44
N GLU A 175 -1.76 -26.04 6.72
CA GLU A 175 -2.45 -27.04 7.55
C GLU A 175 -3.95 -26.74 7.68
N ARG A 176 -4.32 -25.48 7.94
CA ARG A 176 -5.72 -25.04 7.97
C ARG A 176 -6.40 -25.25 6.62
N LEU A 177 -5.72 -24.94 5.52
CA LEU A 177 -6.22 -25.14 4.16
C LEU A 177 -6.51 -26.62 3.88
N GLN A 178 -5.59 -27.52 4.25
CA GLN A 178 -5.77 -28.97 4.11
C GLN A 178 -6.95 -29.50 4.94
N GLY A 179 -7.14 -28.99 6.16
CA GLY A 179 -8.30 -29.30 6.99
C GLY A 179 -9.63 -28.86 6.37
N LEU A 180 -9.65 -27.71 5.69
CA LEU A 180 -10.83 -27.20 4.99
C LEU A 180 -11.10 -27.93 3.67
N ASP A 181 -10.09 -28.22 2.85
CA ASP A 181 -10.23 -29.04 1.64
C ASP A 181 -10.78 -30.45 2.02
N GLY A 182 -10.40 -31.00 3.18
CA GLY A 182 -11.00 -32.23 3.75
C GLY A 182 -12.46 -32.10 4.18
N ASN A 183 -12.81 -31.03 4.91
CA ASN A 183 -14.20 -30.74 5.29
C ASN A 183 -15.11 -30.48 4.08
N PHE A 184 -14.57 -29.82 3.05
CA PHE A 184 -15.24 -29.58 1.76
C PHE A 184 -15.63 -30.91 1.09
N SER A 185 -14.71 -31.88 1.03
CA SER A 185 -15.01 -33.21 0.48
C SER A 185 -16.16 -33.88 1.25
N LEU A 186 -16.08 -33.94 2.58
CA LEU A 186 -17.11 -34.58 3.42
C LEU A 186 -18.50 -33.93 3.24
N LYS A 187 -18.56 -32.61 3.11
CA LYS A 187 -19.83 -31.89 2.87
C LYS A 187 -20.34 -32.08 1.44
N SER A 188 -19.45 -32.12 0.44
CA SER A 188 -19.79 -32.44 -0.95
C SER A 188 -20.35 -33.86 -1.10
N ASP A 189 -19.73 -34.85 -0.44
CA ASP A 189 -20.17 -36.25 -0.46
C ASP A 189 -21.56 -36.40 0.21
N ALA A 190 -21.81 -35.70 1.31
CA ALA A 190 -23.13 -35.66 1.95
C ALA A 190 -24.21 -34.99 1.05
N ILE A 191 -23.87 -33.96 0.27
CA ILE A 191 -24.77 -33.42 -0.77
C ILE A 191 -25.06 -34.48 -1.86
N LEU A 192 -24.07 -35.29 -2.23
CA LEU A 192 -24.23 -36.35 -3.23
C LEU A 192 -25.15 -37.48 -2.71
N GLU A 193 -25.01 -37.87 -1.44
CA GLU A 193 -25.93 -38.82 -0.79
C GLU A 193 -27.38 -38.28 -0.72
N LEU A 194 -27.57 -37.01 -0.33
CA LEU A 194 -28.90 -36.39 -0.36
C LEU A 194 -29.49 -36.34 -1.78
N LYS A 195 -28.68 -36.04 -2.79
CA LYS A 195 -29.09 -36.10 -4.21
C LYS A 195 -29.50 -37.52 -4.64
N LYS A 196 -28.82 -38.57 -4.15
CA LYS A 196 -29.23 -39.97 -4.36
C LYS A 196 -30.57 -40.29 -3.69
N LYS A 197 -30.76 -39.90 -2.42
CA LYS A 197 -32.03 -40.07 -1.70
C LYS A 197 -33.20 -39.35 -2.40
N LYS A 198 -32.96 -38.17 -2.96
CA LYS A 198 -33.92 -37.44 -3.81
C LYS A 198 -34.30 -38.25 -5.05
N GLN A 199 -33.33 -38.83 -5.76
CA GLN A 199 -33.59 -39.69 -6.94
C GLN A 199 -34.40 -40.95 -6.57
N GLU A 200 -34.09 -41.60 -5.45
CA GLU A 200 -34.85 -42.75 -4.95
C GLU A 200 -36.31 -42.38 -4.62
N SER A 201 -36.52 -41.20 -4.03
CA SER A 201 -37.85 -40.64 -3.72
C SER A 201 -38.65 -40.33 -5.00
N ILE A 202 -38.00 -39.75 -6.02
CA ILE A 202 -38.59 -39.53 -7.35
C ILE A 202 -38.97 -40.88 -8.02
N ALA A 203 -38.09 -41.88 -7.95
CA ALA A 203 -38.36 -43.21 -8.50
C ALA A 203 -39.51 -43.94 -7.78
N ASN A 204 -39.74 -43.65 -6.49
CA ASN A 204 -40.92 -44.12 -5.76
C ASN A 204 -42.18 -43.35 -6.17
N LYS A 205 -42.13 -42.02 -6.27
CA LYS A 205 -43.22 -41.19 -6.81
C LYS A 205 -43.67 -41.67 -8.20
N GLU A 206 -42.74 -42.09 -9.06
CA GLU A 206 -43.08 -42.69 -10.36
C GLU A 206 -43.89 -43.99 -10.27
N LYS A 207 -43.62 -44.86 -9.29
CA LYS A 207 -44.38 -46.11 -9.08
C LYS A 207 -45.83 -45.79 -8.71
N VAL A 208 -46.01 -44.84 -7.78
CA VAL A 208 -47.33 -44.35 -7.36
C VAL A 208 -48.07 -43.69 -8.54
N LYS A 209 -47.38 -42.87 -9.34
CA LYS A 209 -47.91 -42.26 -10.58
C LYS A 209 -48.34 -43.31 -11.62
N LYS A 210 -47.61 -44.43 -11.75
CA LYS A 210 -47.99 -45.55 -12.63
C LYS A 210 -49.28 -46.23 -12.16
N ALA A 211 -49.43 -46.48 -10.85
CA ALA A 211 -50.69 -46.98 -10.28
C ALA A 211 -51.87 -46.00 -10.50
N MET A 212 -51.62 -44.70 -10.39
CA MET A 212 -52.62 -43.67 -10.68
C MET A 212 -53.08 -43.67 -12.15
N GLU A 213 -52.15 -43.79 -13.11
CA GLU A 213 -52.48 -43.93 -14.55
C GLU A 213 -53.24 -45.24 -14.86
N GLU A 214 -53.03 -46.31 -14.08
CA GLU A 214 -53.87 -47.52 -14.19
C GLU A 214 -55.31 -47.27 -13.72
N ILE A 215 -55.50 -46.60 -12.58
CA ILE A 215 -56.85 -46.27 -12.08
C ILE A 215 -57.56 -45.33 -13.08
N LYS A 216 -56.85 -44.35 -13.63
CA LYS A 216 -57.34 -43.44 -14.70
C LYS A 216 -57.81 -44.19 -15.94
N LYS A 217 -57.10 -45.24 -16.38
CA LYS A 217 -57.49 -46.09 -17.51
C LYS A 217 -58.70 -46.98 -17.20
N LYS A 218 -58.76 -47.54 -15.99
CA LYS A 218 -59.83 -48.46 -15.55
C LYS A 218 -61.13 -47.73 -15.16
N HIS A 219 -61.03 -46.51 -14.62
CA HIS A 219 -62.13 -45.76 -13.99
C HIS A 219 -62.12 -44.26 -14.35
N HIS A 220 -61.98 -43.94 -15.64
CA HIS A 220 -61.82 -42.57 -16.15
C HIS A 220 -62.80 -41.52 -15.59
N ASN A 221 -64.09 -41.87 -15.45
CA ASN A 221 -65.13 -40.96 -14.96
C ASN A 221 -64.89 -40.55 -13.49
N ASP A 222 -64.55 -41.51 -12.64
CA ASP A 222 -64.34 -41.27 -11.21
C ASP A 222 -63.00 -40.57 -10.97
N TYR A 223 -61.98 -40.91 -11.76
CA TYR A 223 -60.72 -40.15 -11.84
C TYR A 223 -60.97 -38.68 -12.23
N LYS A 224 -61.79 -38.41 -13.26
CA LYS A 224 -62.11 -37.04 -13.71
C LYS A 224 -62.74 -36.21 -12.59
N ILE A 225 -63.76 -36.73 -11.90
CA ILE A 225 -64.37 -36.02 -10.76
C ILE A 225 -63.34 -35.82 -9.64
N PHE A 226 -62.57 -36.85 -9.29
CA PHE A 226 -61.63 -36.78 -8.18
C PHE A 226 -60.56 -35.71 -8.39
N PHE A 227 -59.96 -35.64 -9.59
CA PHE A 227 -58.98 -34.62 -9.91
C PHE A 227 -59.58 -33.23 -9.99
N GLN A 228 -60.81 -33.07 -10.48
CA GLN A 228 -61.53 -31.79 -10.44
C GLN A 228 -61.91 -31.37 -9.01
N GLU A 229 -62.17 -32.33 -8.10
CA GLU A 229 -62.41 -32.05 -6.68
C GLU A 229 -61.12 -31.59 -5.98
N ILE A 230 -59.95 -32.14 -6.33
CA ILE A 230 -58.63 -31.69 -5.84
C ILE A 230 -58.28 -30.32 -6.41
N GLU A 231 -58.29 -30.16 -7.74
CA GLU A 231 -58.00 -28.89 -8.43
C GLU A 231 -58.84 -27.74 -7.84
N THR A 232 -60.14 -27.98 -7.61
CA THR A 232 -61.02 -26.98 -7.01
C THR A 232 -60.68 -26.72 -5.54
N LYS A 233 -60.31 -27.72 -4.74
CA LYS A 233 -59.88 -27.51 -3.34
C LYS A 233 -58.57 -26.72 -3.26
N GLU A 234 -57.61 -26.98 -4.15
CA GLU A 234 -56.33 -26.26 -4.21
C GLU A 234 -56.54 -24.80 -4.64
N ILE A 235 -57.37 -24.57 -5.66
CA ILE A 235 -57.82 -23.23 -6.07
C ILE A 235 -58.55 -22.51 -4.93
N LEU A 236 -59.50 -23.15 -4.26
CA LEU A 236 -60.26 -22.55 -3.16
C LEU A 236 -59.40 -22.29 -1.92
N THR A 237 -58.39 -23.13 -1.63
CA THR A 237 -57.42 -22.88 -0.55
C THR A 237 -56.55 -21.68 -0.90
N THR A 238 -56.02 -21.62 -2.12
CA THR A 238 -55.25 -20.46 -2.63
C THR A 238 -56.07 -19.16 -2.59
N ILE A 239 -57.36 -19.23 -2.95
CA ILE A 239 -58.30 -18.12 -2.88
C ILE A 239 -58.55 -17.71 -1.43
N LYS A 240 -58.79 -18.66 -0.52
CA LYS A 240 -58.98 -18.41 0.91
C LYS A 240 -57.75 -17.74 1.54
N ASP A 241 -56.55 -18.16 1.19
CA ASP A 241 -55.31 -17.59 1.72
C ASP A 241 -55.04 -16.19 1.19
N LYS A 242 -55.30 -15.93 -0.10
CA LYS A 242 -55.25 -14.56 -0.66
C LYS A 242 -56.31 -13.64 -0.05
N LYS A 243 -57.53 -14.15 0.12
CA LYS A 243 -58.67 -13.47 0.78
C LYS A 243 -58.32 -13.12 2.24
N ALA A 244 -57.67 -14.03 2.97
CA ALA A 244 -57.18 -13.77 4.32
C ALA A 244 -56.10 -12.67 4.34
N LYS A 245 -55.09 -12.75 3.45
CA LYS A 245 -54.02 -11.74 3.33
C LYS A 245 -54.55 -10.35 2.97
N GLN A 246 -55.44 -10.23 1.99
CA GLN A 246 -56.09 -8.95 1.68
C GLN A 246 -56.95 -8.44 2.86
N THR A 247 -57.61 -9.34 3.61
CA THR A 247 -58.36 -8.95 4.81
C THR A 247 -57.44 -8.41 5.92
N THR A 248 -56.21 -8.92 6.07
CA THR A 248 -55.25 -8.34 7.03
C THR A 248 -54.71 -7.01 6.55
N THR A 249 -54.28 -6.90 5.28
CA THR A 249 -53.73 -5.64 4.74
C THR A 249 -54.75 -4.50 4.71
N ILE A 250 -56.03 -4.78 4.42
CA ILE A 250 -57.10 -3.76 4.52
C ILE A 250 -57.25 -3.27 5.97
N LYS A 251 -57.17 -4.16 6.96
CA LYS A 251 -57.23 -3.78 8.39
C LYS A 251 -55.99 -3.01 8.86
N GLU A 252 -54.81 -3.35 8.33
CA GLU A 252 -53.56 -2.62 8.59
C GLU A 252 -53.62 -1.20 8.00
N ALA A 253 -54.20 -1.05 6.81
CA ALA A 253 -54.49 0.26 6.21
C ALA A 253 -55.52 1.06 7.05
N ASP A 254 -56.64 0.44 7.46
CA ASP A 254 -57.64 1.08 8.34
C ASP A 254 -57.03 1.57 9.66
N GLN A 255 -56.20 0.75 10.31
CA GLN A 255 -55.48 1.13 11.53
C GLN A 255 -54.51 2.29 11.29
N THR A 256 -53.78 2.28 10.18
CA THR A 256 -52.82 3.34 9.82
C THR A 256 -53.53 4.66 9.52
N ILE A 257 -54.67 4.62 8.82
CA ILE A 257 -55.50 5.80 8.56
C ILE A 257 -56.04 6.39 9.87
N ALA A 258 -56.51 5.56 10.81
CA ALA A 258 -56.98 6.03 12.12
C ALA A 258 -55.87 6.69 12.96
N VAL A 259 -54.62 6.20 12.88
CA VAL A 259 -53.47 6.86 13.52
C VAL A 259 -53.15 8.20 12.87
N LEU A 260 -53.18 8.28 11.53
CA LEU A 260 -52.95 9.53 10.80
C LEU A 260 -54.04 10.57 11.07
N ASP A 261 -55.30 10.18 11.23
CA ASP A 261 -56.38 11.11 11.58
C ASP A 261 -56.14 11.73 12.97
N ALA A 262 -55.69 10.94 13.94
CA ALA A 262 -55.28 11.43 15.26
C ALA A 262 -53.96 12.24 15.25
N GLU A 263 -53.14 12.16 14.19
CA GLU A 263 -51.98 13.04 13.98
C GLU A 263 -52.39 14.36 13.31
N ILE A 264 -53.27 14.30 12.32
CA ILE A 264 -53.86 15.45 11.63
C ILE A 264 -54.63 16.33 12.65
N GLU A 265 -55.45 15.74 13.51
CA GLU A 265 -56.17 16.46 14.56
C GLU A 265 -55.21 17.17 15.53
N ARG A 266 -54.16 16.47 16.01
CA ARG A 266 -53.16 17.05 16.90
C ARG A 266 -52.41 18.22 16.26
N ALA A 267 -51.91 18.05 15.04
CA ALA A 267 -51.18 19.11 14.32
C ALA A 267 -52.09 20.32 14.01
N ASN A 268 -53.37 20.07 13.66
CA ASN A 268 -54.35 21.13 13.43
C ASN A 268 -54.64 21.92 14.73
N ASN A 269 -54.78 21.24 15.86
CA ASN A 269 -54.98 21.88 17.17
C ASN A 269 -53.73 22.66 17.63
N GLU A 270 -52.53 22.15 17.35
CA GLU A 270 -51.25 22.82 17.62
C GLU A 270 -51.16 24.16 16.85
N LEU A 271 -51.43 24.12 15.54
CA LEU A 271 -51.47 25.28 14.65
C LEU A 271 -52.49 26.34 15.11
N VAL A 272 -53.70 25.92 15.49
CA VAL A 272 -54.74 26.83 16.02
C VAL A 272 -54.32 27.49 17.34
N SER A 273 -53.45 26.87 18.15
CA SER A 273 -52.85 27.54 19.31
C SER A 273 -51.91 28.66 18.87
N MET A 274 -50.94 28.35 17.98
CA MET A 274 -49.94 29.32 17.51
C MET A 274 -50.59 30.55 16.85
N GLU A 275 -51.61 30.35 16.02
CA GLU A 275 -52.34 31.44 15.37
C GLU A 275 -53.14 32.32 16.35
N ASN A 276 -53.43 31.85 17.57
CA ASN A 276 -54.11 32.63 18.60
C ASN A 276 -53.15 33.38 19.53
N ASP A 277 -51.99 32.80 19.85
CA ASP A 277 -50.97 33.46 20.68
C ASP A 277 -50.36 34.68 19.98
N ASN A 278 -50.26 34.67 18.64
CA ASN A 278 -49.73 35.79 17.85
C ASN A 278 -50.58 37.08 17.92
N LYS A 279 -51.76 37.07 18.56
CA LYS A 279 -52.69 38.21 18.63
C LYS A 279 -52.52 39.12 19.86
N LYS A 280 -51.51 38.91 20.72
CA LYS A 280 -51.38 39.63 22.00
C LYS A 280 -49.94 39.95 22.42
N ASN A 281 -49.32 41.00 21.86
CA ASN A 281 -48.13 41.61 22.46
C ASN A 281 -48.52 42.86 23.30
N PRO A 282 -48.51 42.78 24.65
CA PRO A 282 -48.85 43.93 25.49
C PRO A 282 -47.72 44.97 25.60
N GLN A 283 -46.48 44.61 25.26
CA GLN A 283 -45.29 45.40 25.59
C GLN A 283 -45.16 46.64 24.69
N THR A 284 -45.40 46.48 23.39
CA THR A 284 -45.42 47.57 22.40
C THR A 284 -46.39 48.69 22.82
N SER A 285 -47.58 48.31 23.31
CA SER A 285 -48.64 49.23 23.77
C SER A 285 -48.29 50.10 25.00
N ARG A 286 -47.15 49.85 25.65
CA ARG A 286 -46.62 50.68 26.74
C ARG A 286 -45.67 51.75 26.20
N SER A 287 -44.77 51.39 25.29
CA SER A 287 -43.79 52.33 24.70
C SER A 287 -44.49 53.49 23.98
N GLU A 288 -45.58 53.19 23.27
CA GLU A 288 -46.42 54.19 22.60
C GLU A 288 -46.99 55.25 23.56
N ARG A 289 -47.40 54.86 24.77
CA ARG A 289 -47.93 55.81 25.77
C ARG A 289 -46.83 56.72 26.32
N GLU A 290 -45.67 56.14 26.62
CA GLU A 290 -44.50 56.89 27.09
C GLU A 290 -44.04 57.90 26.01
N LEU A 291 -44.07 57.53 24.72
CA LEU A 291 -43.81 58.45 23.60
C LEU A 291 -44.85 59.56 23.49
N VAL A 292 -46.14 59.23 23.49
CA VAL A 292 -47.25 60.20 23.37
C VAL A 292 -47.26 61.23 24.51
N ASP A 293 -46.82 60.86 25.71
CA ASP A 293 -46.68 61.81 26.82
C ASP A 293 -45.42 62.70 26.71
N ILE A 294 -44.33 62.20 26.13
CA ILE A 294 -43.15 63.00 25.78
C ILE A 294 -43.49 64.00 24.64
N GLU A 295 -44.26 63.59 23.63
CA GLU A 295 -44.72 64.48 22.55
C GLU A 295 -45.55 65.65 23.09
N LYS A 296 -46.50 65.40 24.01
CA LYS A 296 -47.27 66.45 24.69
C LYS A 296 -46.36 67.42 25.43
N LEU A 297 -45.39 66.90 26.19
CA LEU A 297 -44.44 67.71 26.96
C LEU A 297 -43.56 68.57 26.03
N LEU A 298 -43.08 67.99 24.92
CA LEU A 298 -42.28 68.69 23.92
C LEU A 298 -43.10 69.78 23.23
N ALA A 299 -44.35 69.49 22.82
CA ALA A 299 -45.24 70.47 22.20
C ALA A 299 -45.58 71.65 23.13
N LEU A 300 -45.79 71.39 24.44
CA LEU A 300 -45.94 72.44 25.45
C LEU A 300 -44.69 73.33 25.51
N LYS A 301 -43.49 72.73 25.54
CA LYS A 301 -42.23 73.48 25.62
C LYS A 301 -41.88 74.25 24.34
N CYS A 302 -42.22 73.72 23.16
CA CYS A 302 -42.15 74.48 21.90
C CYS A 302 -43.04 75.72 21.97
N LYS A 303 -44.28 75.58 22.45
CA LYS A 303 -45.24 76.68 22.61
C LYS A 303 -44.75 77.74 23.59
N ASP A 304 -44.15 77.35 24.71
CA ASP A 304 -43.55 78.27 25.69
C ASP A 304 -42.47 79.17 25.06
N LEU A 305 -41.63 78.61 24.16
CA LEU A 305 -40.56 79.34 23.46
C LEU A 305 -40.98 79.92 22.10
N GLN A 306 -42.27 79.85 21.71
CA GLN A 306 -42.79 80.26 20.40
C GLN A 306 -42.14 79.55 19.18
N VAL A 307 -41.62 78.34 19.40
CA VAL A 307 -41.07 77.45 18.36
C VAL A 307 -42.18 76.61 17.75
N ARG A 308 -42.06 76.23 16.47
CA ARG A 308 -42.93 75.21 15.85
C ARG A 308 -42.81 73.89 16.61
N ASN A 309 -43.90 73.13 16.70
CA ASN A 309 -43.81 71.79 17.31
C ASN A 309 -43.09 70.81 16.38
N LEU A 310 -42.61 69.69 16.92
CA LEU A 310 -41.83 68.71 16.17
C LEU A 310 -42.59 68.19 14.93
N LYS A 311 -43.92 68.03 15.02
CA LYS A 311 -44.76 67.56 13.90
C LYS A 311 -44.83 68.55 12.74
N GLU A 312 -44.90 69.85 13.03
CA GLU A 312 -44.80 70.93 12.03
C GLU A 312 -43.43 70.96 11.37
N VAL A 313 -42.36 70.69 12.11
CA VAL A 313 -41.00 70.63 11.56
C VAL A 313 -40.80 69.37 10.71
N ILE A 314 -41.32 68.21 11.11
CA ILE A 314 -41.34 67.00 10.28
C ILE A 314 -42.08 67.27 8.97
N ALA A 315 -43.28 67.87 9.02
CA ALA A 315 -44.04 68.23 7.82
C ALA A 315 -43.24 69.17 6.90
N GLN A 316 -42.65 70.24 7.44
CA GLN A 316 -41.83 71.18 6.68
C GLN A 316 -40.58 70.53 6.05
N VAL A 317 -39.94 69.58 6.74
CA VAL A 317 -38.75 68.88 6.23
C VAL A 317 -39.12 67.88 5.13
N CYS A 318 -40.26 67.19 5.26
CA CYS A 318 -40.82 66.33 4.20
C CYS A 318 -41.27 67.13 2.98
N GLU A 319 -41.95 68.27 3.16
CA GLU A 319 -42.27 69.22 2.08
C GLU A 319 -40.99 69.69 1.37
N GLY A 320 -39.95 70.03 2.14
CA GLY A 320 -38.65 70.45 1.62
C GLY A 320 -37.86 69.37 0.86
N SER A 321 -38.13 68.08 1.09
CA SER A 321 -37.55 66.96 0.32
C SER A 321 -38.45 66.43 -0.80
N ASN A 322 -39.61 67.07 -1.03
CA ASN A 322 -40.72 66.58 -1.85
C ASN A 322 -41.30 65.22 -1.41
N PHE A 323 -41.07 64.79 -0.15
CA PHE A 323 -41.61 63.54 0.38
C PHE A 323 -43.11 63.65 0.70
N ASN A 324 -43.94 63.20 -0.25
CA ASN A 324 -45.38 63.13 -0.06
C ASN A 324 -45.74 61.96 0.87
N VAL A 325 -45.98 62.27 2.15
CA VAL A 325 -46.34 61.29 3.19
C VAL A 325 -47.61 60.51 2.82
N SER A 326 -48.64 61.18 2.32
CA SER A 326 -49.92 60.55 1.96
C SER A 326 -49.78 59.58 0.79
N GLN A 327 -48.95 59.92 -0.21
CA GLN A 327 -48.63 59.02 -1.32
C GLN A 327 -47.91 57.75 -0.85
N ASN A 328 -46.93 57.89 0.05
CA ASN A 328 -46.17 56.73 0.53
C ASN A 328 -46.99 55.83 1.47
N ILE A 329 -47.86 56.40 2.31
CA ILE A 329 -48.87 55.61 3.05
C ILE A 329 -49.74 54.79 2.09
N LEU A 330 -50.18 55.37 0.97
CA LEU A 330 -51.02 54.67 0.01
C LEU A 330 -50.23 53.61 -0.80
N LYS A 331 -48.93 53.82 -1.05
CA LYS A 331 -48.04 52.80 -1.63
C LYS A 331 -47.89 51.58 -0.72
N GLU A 332 -47.73 51.76 0.59
CA GLU A 332 -47.69 50.63 1.54
C GLU A 332 -49.07 49.96 1.73
N GLN A 333 -50.15 50.75 1.82
CA GLN A 333 -51.52 50.20 1.82
C GLN A 333 -51.80 49.36 0.57
N PHE A 334 -51.24 49.73 -0.58
CA PHE A 334 -51.36 48.95 -1.81
C PHE A 334 -50.64 47.61 -1.69
N LYS A 335 -49.38 47.55 -1.22
CA LYS A 335 -48.68 46.27 -0.98
C LYS A 335 -49.47 45.34 -0.06
N ILE A 336 -50.04 45.87 1.02
CA ILE A 336 -50.88 45.12 1.97
C ILE A 336 -52.15 44.58 1.28
N VAL A 337 -52.71 45.32 0.31
CA VAL A 337 -53.84 44.85 -0.51
C VAL A 337 -53.41 43.82 -1.54
N GLU A 338 -52.22 43.92 -2.14
CA GLU A 338 -51.71 42.90 -3.09
C GLU A 338 -51.40 41.58 -2.40
N ALA A 339 -50.81 41.61 -1.19
CA ALA A 339 -50.64 40.42 -0.36
C ALA A 339 -52.01 39.75 -0.08
N LYS A 340 -53.02 40.53 0.36
CA LYS A 340 -54.37 40.01 0.62
C LYS A 340 -55.14 39.57 -0.62
N GLU A 341 -54.82 40.12 -1.79
CA GLU A 341 -55.36 39.66 -3.07
C GLU A 341 -54.79 38.28 -3.45
N PHE A 342 -53.51 38.05 -3.14
CA PHE A 342 -52.86 36.74 -3.27
C PHE A 342 -53.41 35.73 -2.24
N ASP A 343 -53.46 36.09 -0.95
CA ASP A 343 -54.00 35.24 0.13
C ASP A 343 -55.40 34.71 -0.21
N MET A 344 -56.31 35.61 -0.64
CA MET A 344 -57.69 35.23 -1.00
C MET A 344 -57.75 34.37 -2.27
N MET A 345 -56.76 34.46 -3.16
CA MET A 345 -56.70 33.65 -4.37
C MET A 345 -56.28 32.21 -4.05
N GLU A 346 -55.33 32.02 -3.12
CA GLU A 346 -54.95 30.71 -2.60
C GLU A 346 -56.06 30.10 -1.72
N GLU A 347 -56.67 30.88 -0.81
CA GLU A 347 -57.86 30.46 -0.05
C GLU A 347 -58.97 29.95 -0.98
N TRP A 348 -59.29 30.72 -2.03
CA TRP A 348 -60.34 30.34 -2.97
C TRP A 348 -59.98 29.09 -3.77
N LYS A 349 -58.75 28.98 -4.29
CA LYS A 349 -58.30 27.79 -5.03
C LYS A 349 -58.46 26.53 -4.17
N LEU A 350 -58.09 26.61 -2.89
CA LEU A 350 -58.23 25.52 -1.93
C LEU A 350 -59.71 25.22 -1.56
N GLU A 351 -60.58 26.23 -1.47
CA GLU A 351 -62.03 26.04 -1.27
C GLU A 351 -62.66 25.36 -2.50
N GLU A 352 -62.30 25.82 -3.71
CA GLU A 352 -62.77 25.31 -5.00
C GLU A 352 -62.38 23.83 -5.23
N GLU A 353 -61.11 23.48 -5.01
CA GLU A 353 -60.62 22.09 -5.08
C GLU A 353 -61.35 21.17 -4.09
N GLN A 354 -61.58 21.63 -2.84
CA GLN A 354 -62.31 20.84 -1.83
C GLN A 354 -63.79 20.64 -2.16
N MET A 355 -64.46 21.63 -2.77
CA MET A 355 -65.86 21.51 -3.14
C MET A 355 -66.04 20.65 -4.39
N GLU A 356 -65.19 20.80 -5.40
CA GLU A 356 -65.22 19.96 -6.59
C GLU A 356 -64.93 18.49 -6.26
N ALA A 357 -63.96 18.21 -5.38
CA ALA A 357 -63.70 16.84 -4.90
C ALA A 357 -64.94 16.19 -4.25
N LYS A 358 -65.65 16.91 -3.37
CA LYS A 358 -66.90 16.44 -2.74
C LYS A 358 -68.03 16.26 -3.76
N ILE A 359 -68.12 17.12 -4.77
CA ILE A 359 -69.10 17.01 -5.86
C ILE A 359 -68.82 15.75 -6.71
N GLN A 360 -67.55 15.43 -6.96
CA GLN A 360 -67.16 14.21 -7.68
C GLN A 360 -67.40 12.93 -6.85
N GLU A 361 -67.09 12.95 -5.56
CA GLU A 361 -67.37 11.84 -4.62
C GLU A 361 -68.89 11.55 -4.54
N MET A 362 -69.70 12.58 -4.28
CA MET A 362 -71.16 12.45 -4.23
C MET A 362 -71.77 12.04 -5.58
N LYS A 363 -71.21 12.50 -6.71
CA LYS A 363 -71.60 12.02 -8.03
C LYS A 363 -71.29 10.54 -8.20
N LYS A 364 -70.06 10.10 -7.89
CA LYS A 364 -69.64 8.70 -8.01
C LYS A 364 -70.53 7.77 -7.18
N LEU A 365 -70.89 8.15 -5.96
CA LEU A 365 -71.78 7.36 -5.11
C LEU A 365 -73.21 7.26 -5.67
N ALA A 366 -73.72 8.34 -6.26
CA ALA A 366 -75.01 8.32 -6.96
C ALA A 366 -74.95 7.45 -8.23
N ASP A 367 -73.89 7.58 -9.04
CA ASP A 367 -73.65 6.74 -10.23
C ASP A 367 -73.54 5.24 -9.85
N GLU A 368 -72.92 4.92 -8.71
CA GLU A 368 -72.80 3.56 -8.17
C GLU A 368 -74.15 2.99 -7.67
N GLN A 369 -74.97 3.80 -7.00
CA GLN A 369 -76.33 3.40 -6.58
C GLN A 369 -77.31 3.28 -7.75
N GLU A 370 -77.21 4.14 -8.76
CA GLU A 370 -77.98 3.99 -10.01
C GLU A 370 -77.61 2.70 -10.74
N GLY A 371 -76.32 2.32 -10.76
CA GLY A 371 -75.86 1.03 -11.25
C GLY A 371 -76.43 -0.17 -10.49
N GLU A 372 -76.53 -0.09 -9.15
CA GLU A 372 -77.13 -1.14 -8.32
C GLU A 372 -78.64 -1.28 -8.58
N ILE A 373 -79.37 -0.15 -8.67
CA ILE A 373 -80.80 -0.11 -9.03
C ILE A 373 -81.04 -0.69 -10.44
N LEU A 374 -80.21 -0.37 -11.43
CA LEU A 374 -80.31 -0.95 -12.78
C LEU A 374 -80.08 -2.48 -12.76
N CYS A 375 -79.16 -2.98 -11.95
CA CYS A 375 -78.97 -4.43 -11.76
C CYS A 375 -80.20 -5.08 -11.10
N MET A 376 -80.76 -4.44 -10.07
CA MET A 376 -81.96 -4.89 -9.35
C MET A 376 -83.22 -4.92 -10.24
N ILE A 377 -83.42 -3.88 -11.06
CA ILE A 377 -84.48 -3.83 -12.09
C ILE A 377 -84.30 -4.96 -13.11
N SER A 378 -83.06 -5.25 -13.56
CA SER A 378 -82.78 -6.34 -14.50
C SER A 378 -83.07 -7.76 -13.94
N ALA A 379 -83.33 -7.86 -12.63
CA ALA A 379 -83.64 -9.10 -11.91
C ALA A 379 -85.10 -9.14 -11.39
N ASP A 380 -85.97 -8.27 -11.89
CA ASP A 380 -87.37 -8.08 -11.45
C ASP A 380 -87.51 -7.79 -9.93
N GLN A 381 -86.52 -7.13 -9.32
CA GLN A 381 -86.43 -6.88 -7.87
C GLN A 381 -86.28 -5.39 -7.57
N SER A 382 -87.32 -4.58 -7.80
CA SER A 382 -87.34 -3.17 -7.39
C SER A 382 -87.36 -3.03 -5.86
N ASP A 383 -86.38 -2.34 -5.28
CA ASP A 383 -86.38 -1.94 -3.87
C ASP A 383 -86.60 -0.41 -3.72
N PRO A 384 -87.78 0.02 -3.23
CA PRO A 384 -88.05 1.44 -2.97
C PRO A 384 -87.10 2.10 -1.97
N ALA A 385 -86.38 1.34 -1.12
CA ALA A 385 -85.39 1.90 -0.22
C ALA A 385 -84.17 2.45 -0.99
N LEU A 386 -83.66 1.72 -1.98
CA LEU A 386 -82.57 2.20 -2.85
C LEU A 386 -83.03 3.39 -3.70
N GLU A 387 -84.24 3.35 -4.27
CA GLU A 387 -84.77 4.47 -5.08
C GLU A 387 -84.86 5.79 -4.29
N ASN A 388 -85.25 5.71 -3.01
CA ASN A 388 -85.26 6.89 -2.14
C ASN A 388 -83.83 7.30 -1.74
N MET A 389 -82.93 6.35 -1.47
CA MET A 389 -81.52 6.66 -1.18
C MET A 389 -80.83 7.38 -2.34
N LEU A 390 -80.98 6.89 -3.58
CA LEU A 390 -80.46 7.57 -4.77
C LEU A 390 -81.01 8.99 -4.90
N ARG A 391 -82.31 9.18 -4.66
CA ARG A 391 -82.95 10.51 -4.69
C ARG A 391 -82.37 11.46 -3.64
N ASP A 392 -82.13 10.99 -2.43
CA ASP A 392 -81.52 11.79 -1.36
C ASP A 392 -80.05 12.14 -1.67
N MET A 393 -79.30 11.22 -2.28
CA MET A 393 -77.93 11.50 -2.76
C MET A 393 -77.92 12.51 -3.93
N GLN A 394 -78.86 12.43 -4.86
CA GLN A 394 -79.04 13.40 -5.94
C GLN A 394 -79.43 14.79 -5.40
N ASN A 395 -80.29 14.86 -4.38
CA ASN A 395 -80.65 16.10 -3.68
C ASN A 395 -79.42 16.73 -2.99
N ALA A 396 -78.63 15.92 -2.26
CA ALA A 396 -77.42 16.38 -1.59
C ALA A 396 -76.35 16.86 -2.59
N LEU A 397 -76.18 16.16 -3.73
CA LEU A 397 -75.30 16.58 -4.82
C LEU A 397 -75.73 17.92 -5.43
N ALA A 398 -77.05 18.17 -5.56
CA ALA A 398 -77.57 19.45 -6.02
C ALA A 398 -77.31 20.58 -5.02
N GLN A 399 -77.51 20.34 -3.72
CA GLN A 399 -77.19 21.31 -2.67
C GLN A 399 -75.70 21.67 -2.64
N MET A 400 -74.81 20.67 -2.68
CA MET A 400 -73.35 20.89 -2.72
C MET A 400 -72.91 21.78 -3.89
N ARG A 401 -73.51 21.61 -5.07
CA ARG A 401 -73.26 22.47 -6.25
C ARG A 401 -73.77 23.90 -6.04
N GLU A 402 -74.91 24.08 -5.39
CA GLU A 402 -75.44 25.42 -5.08
C GLU A 402 -74.57 26.14 -4.03
N GLU A 403 -74.05 25.43 -3.04
CA GLU A 403 -73.11 25.96 -2.04
C GLU A 403 -71.77 26.37 -2.66
N ALA A 404 -71.22 25.55 -3.57
CA ALA A 404 -70.03 25.90 -4.34
C ALA A 404 -70.22 27.18 -5.18
N GLU A 405 -71.35 27.34 -5.87
CA GLU A 405 -71.68 28.57 -6.60
C GLU A 405 -71.87 29.78 -5.65
N LYS A 406 -72.46 29.61 -4.47
CA LYS A 406 -72.55 30.66 -3.45
C LYS A 406 -71.16 31.08 -2.95
N ALA A 407 -70.23 30.16 -2.77
CA ALA A 407 -68.84 30.45 -2.42
C ALA A 407 -68.11 31.20 -3.55
N LYS A 408 -68.19 30.69 -4.78
CA LYS A 408 -67.59 31.28 -5.98
C LYS A 408 -68.05 32.71 -6.24
N ARG A 409 -69.33 33.01 -5.97
CA ARG A 409 -69.89 34.37 -6.02
C ARG A 409 -69.32 35.27 -4.91
N ARG A 410 -69.22 34.79 -3.67
CA ARG A 410 -68.61 35.55 -2.55
C ARG A 410 -67.16 35.92 -2.85
N TYR A 411 -66.34 34.98 -3.33
CA TYR A 411 -64.96 35.25 -3.76
C TYR A 411 -64.88 36.31 -4.86
N ARG A 412 -65.63 36.13 -5.96
CA ARG A 412 -65.70 37.10 -7.07
C ARG A 412 -66.09 38.50 -6.60
N CYS A 413 -67.02 38.62 -5.64
CA CYS A 413 -67.38 39.91 -5.05
C CYS A 413 -66.24 40.55 -4.24
N LYS A 414 -65.49 39.78 -3.41
CA LYS A 414 -64.31 40.28 -2.70
C LYS A 414 -63.26 40.82 -3.69
N MET A 415 -62.92 40.02 -4.72
CA MET A 415 -61.91 40.38 -5.73
C MET A 415 -62.32 41.61 -6.55
N ALA A 416 -63.60 41.74 -6.92
CA ALA A 416 -64.11 42.91 -7.63
C ALA A 416 -63.94 44.22 -6.80
N VAL A 417 -64.17 44.15 -5.48
CA VAL A 417 -63.97 45.30 -4.57
C VAL A 417 -62.48 45.65 -4.42
N LEU A 418 -61.59 44.67 -4.28
CA LEU A 418 -60.14 44.93 -4.27
C LEU A 418 -59.67 45.53 -5.60
N GLY A 419 -60.06 44.94 -6.74
CA GLY A 419 -59.72 45.45 -8.07
C GLY A 419 -60.24 46.87 -8.32
N GLN A 420 -61.45 47.20 -7.83
CA GLN A 420 -61.97 48.57 -7.87
C GLN A 420 -61.11 49.53 -7.04
N TRP A 421 -60.76 49.16 -5.81
CA TRP A 421 -59.90 49.98 -4.94
C TRP A 421 -58.49 50.15 -5.53
N LYS A 422 -57.86 49.08 -6.04
CA LYS A 422 -56.55 49.14 -6.71
C LYS A 422 -56.59 50.11 -7.92
N ASN A 423 -57.64 50.05 -8.74
CA ASN A 423 -57.79 50.95 -9.88
C ASN A 423 -58.03 52.42 -9.47
N GLN A 424 -58.82 52.68 -8.42
CA GLN A 424 -59.08 54.04 -7.92
C GLN A 424 -57.80 54.73 -7.41
N ASN A 425 -56.85 53.97 -6.86
CA ASN A 425 -55.62 54.50 -6.26
C ASN A 425 -54.39 54.44 -7.19
N ARG A 426 -54.52 53.83 -8.38
CA ARG A 426 -53.40 53.50 -9.29
C ARG A 426 -52.54 54.71 -9.72
N SER A 427 -53.14 55.88 -9.88
CA SER A 427 -52.44 57.12 -10.28
C SER A 427 -51.41 57.61 -9.25
N VAL A 428 -51.61 57.30 -7.97
CA VAL A 428 -50.73 57.68 -6.85
C VAL A 428 -49.53 56.73 -6.71
N LEU A 429 -49.64 55.54 -7.29
CA LEU A 429 -48.58 54.53 -7.34
C LEU A 429 -47.62 54.82 -8.49
N LEU A 430 -48.17 55.03 -9.69
CA LEU A 430 -47.47 55.34 -10.94
C LEU A 430 -46.80 56.72 -10.99
N SER A 431 -46.74 57.43 -9.86
CA SER A 431 -45.96 58.66 -9.74
C SER A 431 -44.55 58.30 -9.26
N ASP A 432 -43.63 58.20 -10.24
CA ASP A 432 -42.22 57.84 -10.11
C ASP A 432 -41.38 58.99 -9.50
N SER A 433 -41.79 59.43 -8.32
CA SER A 433 -41.02 60.36 -7.48
C SER A 433 -40.32 59.57 -6.37
N PRO A 434 -39.06 59.14 -6.56
CA PRO A 434 -38.21 58.62 -5.49
C PRO A 434 -37.73 59.78 -4.59
N SER A 435 -38.68 60.48 -3.98
CA SER A 435 -38.41 61.42 -2.89
C SER A 435 -37.81 60.63 -1.74
N ALA A 436 -36.55 60.87 -1.39
CA ALA A 436 -35.96 60.26 -0.20
C ALA A 436 -36.73 60.74 1.03
N LEU A 437 -37.11 59.79 1.90
CA LEU A 437 -37.57 60.11 3.25
C LEU A 437 -36.44 60.88 3.97
N PRO A 438 -36.70 62.06 4.55
CA PRO A 438 -35.69 62.75 5.35
C PRO A 438 -35.23 61.85 6.50
N SER A 439 -33.92 61.76 6.74
CA SER A 439 -33.45 60.98 7.88
C SER A 439 -33.81 61.68 9.20
N ASP A 440 -33.97 60.92 10.28
CA ASP A 440 -34.16 61.51 11.62
C ASP A 440 -32.99 62.41 12.03
N SER A 441 -31.80 62.18 11.46
CA SER A 441 -30.66 63.09 11.58
C SER A 441 -30.98 64.48 11.04
N ASP A 442 -31.69 64.58 9.91
CA ASP A 442 -32.00 65.85 9.24
C ASP A 442 -33.20 66.55 9.88
N ILE A 443 -34.21 65.79 10.30
CA ILE A 443 -35.32 66.27 11.15
C ILE A 443 -34.76 66.82 12.47
N SER A 444 -33.84 66.08 13.11
CA SER A 444 -33.18 66.48 14.36
C SER A 444 -32.31 67.74 14.20
N LYS A 445 -31.53 67.84 13.11
CA LYS A 445 -30.78 69.07 12.76
C LYS A 445 -31.71 70.26 12.57
N ALA A 446 -32.80 70.09 11.81
CA ALA A 446 -33.75 71.16 11.54
C ALA A 446 -34.45 71.66 12.82
N PHE A 447 -34.92 70.74 13.66
CA PHE A 447 -35.60 71.07 14.91
C PHE A 447 -34.67 71.75 15.92
N LYS A 448 -33.45 71.22 16.13
CA LYS A 448 -32.44 71.85 17.01
C LYS A 448 -32.05 73.24 16.51
N LYS A 449 -31.84 73.41 15.20
CA LYS A 449 -31.56 74.72 14.59
C LYS A 449 -32.67 75.74 14.87
N GLN A 450 -33.95 75.33 14.81
CA GLN A 450 -35.06 76.24 15.09
C GLN A 450 -35.15 76.62 16.58
N ILE A 451 -34.90 75.68 17.51
CA ILE A 451 -34.82 75.97 18.95
C ILE A 451 -33.71 76.99 19.23
N GLN A 452 -32.51 76.75 18.69
CA GLN A 452 -31.33 77.60 18.85
C GLN A 452 -31.50 79.00 18.23
N GLN A 453 -32.40 79.17 17.25
CA GLN A 453 -32.76 80.46 16.67
C GLN A 453 -33.80 81.26 17.47
N SER A 454 -34.49 80.64 18.43
CA SER A 454 -35.69 81.22 19.08
C SER A 454 -35.53 81.41 20.60
N ALA A 455 -34.77 80.54 21.27
CA ALA A 455 -34.53 80.62 22.70
C ALA A 455 -33.65 81.82 23.09
N LYS A 456 -33.89 82.40 24.27
CA LYS A 456 -33.16 83.61 24.74
C LYS A 456 -32.00 83.27 25.66
N SER A 457 -31.97 82.06 26.23
CA SER A 457 -30.93 81.59 27.13
C SER A 457 -30.48 80.16 26.80
N GLN A 458 -29.21 79.86 27.08
CA GLN A 458 -28.64 78.53 26.88
C GLN A 458 -29.37 77.46 27.71
N GLY A 459 -29.89 77.81 28.89
CA GLY A 459 -30.63 76.90 29.76
C GLY A 459 -31.96 76.42 29.16
N GLU A 460 -32.68 77.29 28.45
CA GLU A 460 -33.90 76.93 27.71
C GLU A 460 -33.59 75.97 26.55
N ILE A 461 -32.49 76.22 25.82
CA ILE A 461 -32.02 75.34 24.74
C ILE A 461 -31.73 73.94 25.30
N THR A 462 -30.86 73.85 26.32
CA THR A 462 -30.47 72.55 26.91
C THR A 462 -31.67 71.81 27.54
N ALA A 463 -32.65 72.51 28.10
CA ALA A 463 -33.86 71.90 28.64
C ALA A 463 -34.72 71.22 27.54
N ILE A 464 -34.94 71.88 26.40
CA ILE A 464 -35.70 71.27 25.28
C ILE A 464 -34.86 70.22 24.55
N GLU A 465 -33.56 70.46 24.34
CA GLU A 465 -32.66 69.45 23.75
C GLU A 465 -32.59 68.17 24.58
N SER A 466 -32.70 68.26 25.92
CA SER A 466 -32.82 67.10 26.81
C SER A 466 -34.12 66.31 26.58
N ILE A 467 -35.28 67.00 26.55
CA ILE A 467 -36.59 66.36 26.30
C ILE A 467 -36.62 65.73 24.89
N PHE A 468 -36.09 66.43 23.89
CA PHE A 468 -36.02 65.94 22.52
C PHE A 468 -35.03 64.77 22.34
N THR A 469 -33.92 64.76 23.07
CA THR A 469 -32.99 63.61 23.09
C THR A 469 -33.65 62.41 23.78
N ASN A 470 -34.44 62.61 24.83
CA ASN A 470 -35.24 61.54 25.44
C ASN A 470 -36.34 61.02 24.49
N TYR A 471 -36.97 61.89 23.70
CA TYR A 471 -37.88 61.49 22.63
C TYR A 471 -37.18 60.61 21.58
N ILE A 472 -36.04 61.05 21.03
CA ILE A 472 -35.25 60.25 20.07
C ILE A 472 -34.88 58.89 20.67
N ASN A 473 -34.34 58.87 21.90
CA ASN A 473 -33.98 57.62 22.57
C ASN A 473 -35.19 56.68 22.75
N LYS A 474 -36.40 57.22 22.95
CA LYS A 474 -37.64 56.45 23.06
C LYS A 474 -38.19 55.98 21.70
N VAL A 475 -37.98 56.75 20.63
CA VAL A 475 -38.27 56.36 19.25
C VAL A 475 -37.36 55.20 18.84
N CYS A 476 -36.05 55.31 19.07
CA CYS A 476 -35.11 54.22 18.84
C CYS A 476 -35.42 52.99 19.71
N GLN A 477 -35.78 53.15 20.99
CA GLN A 477 -36.24 52.02 21.82
C GLN A 477 -37.52 51.36 21.27
N ARG A 478 -38.43 52.11 20.65
CA ARG A 478 -39.61 51.56 19.97
C ARG A 478 -39.19 50.83 18.69
N GLU A 479 -38.25 51.34 17.91
CA GLU A 479 -37.73 50.66 16.72
C GLU A 479 -36.92 49.41 17.05
N ASP A 480 -36.08 49.41 18.09
CA ASP A 480 -35.40 48.21 18.62
C ASP A 480 -36.42 47.15 19.07
N LEU A 481 -37.53 47.57 19.69
CA LEU A 481 -38.63 46.68 20.10
C LEU A 481 -39.44 46.20 18.89
N MET A 482 -39.73 47.05 17.90
CA MET A 482 -40.44 46.67 16.67
C MET A 482 -39.61 45.75 15.78
N GLY A 483 -38.29 45.94 15.72
CA GLY A 483 -37.37 45.04 15.03
C GLY A 483 -37.39 43.65 15.66
N ARG A 484 -37.27 43.57 16.99
CA ARG A 484 -37.39 42.31 17.72
C ARG A 484 -38.79 41.70 17.59
N ASP A 485 -39.86 42.48 17.78
CA ASP A 485 -41.24 42.03 17.58
C ASP A 485 -41.43 41.47 16.15
N SER A 486 -40.77 42.06 15.14
CA SER A 486 -40.79 41.59 13.74
C SER A 486 -39.96 40.32 13.50
N GLU A 487 -38.81 40.16 14.16
CA GLU A 487 -38.03 38.91 14.16
C GLU A 487 -38.82 37.79 14.85
N ASP A 488 -39.41 38.08 16.01
CA ASP A 488 -40.30 37.21 16.78
C ASP A 488 -41.56 36.80 15.98
N ILE A 489 -42.12 37.71 15.18
CA ILE A 489 -43.26 37.42 14.28
C ILE A 489 -42.79 36.57 13.11
N SER A 490 -41.67 36.91 12.46
CA SER A 490 -41.13 36.13 11.34
C SER A 490 -40.76 34.70 11.74
N GLU A 491 -40.24 34.48 12.96
CA GLU A 491 -39.96 33.13 13.47
C GLU A 491 -41.26 32.35 13.76
N LYS A 492 -42.29 33.01 14.32
CA LYS A 492 -43.61 32.40 14.52
C LYS A 492 -44.30 32.07 13.19
N GLU A 493 -44.15 32.92 12.18
CA GLU A 493 -44.68 32.69 10.84
C GLU A 493 -43.96 31.53 10.14
N SER A 494 -42.63 31.40 10.28
CA SER A 494 -41.90 30.20 9.83
C SER A 494 -42.44 28.93 10.51
N ARG A 495 -42.55 28.93 11.84
CA ARG A 495 -43.06 27.77 12.60
C ARG A 495 -44.51 27.42 12.24
N ILE A 496 -45.35 28.42 11.94
CA ILE A 496 -46.72 28.21 11.44
C ILE A 496 -46.70 27.64 10.01
N ALA A 497 -45.80 28.10 9.13
CA ALA A 497 -45.63 27.55 7.79
C ALA A 497 -45.14 26.09 7.81
N GLU A 498 -44.13 25.77 8.63
CA GLU A 498 -43.64 24.40 8.87
C GLU A 498 -44.76 23.47 9.37
N GLN A 499 -45.63 23.95 10.27
CA GLN A 499 -46.80 23.18 10.74
C GLN A 499 -47.89 23.06 9.66
N LYS A 500 -48.07 24.06 8.79
CA LYS A 500 -48.98 23.98 7.62
C LYS A 500 -48.48 22.94 6.61
N GLU A 501 -47.18 22.93 6.31
CA GLU A 501 -46.56 21.92 5.44
C GLU A 501 -46.67 20.51 6.04
N LYS A 502 -46.31 20.33 7.32
CA LYS A 502 -46.46 19.06 8.05
C LYS A 502 -47.91 18.56 8.06
N LEU A 503 -48.88 19.45 8.25
CA LEU A 503 -50.31 19.12 8.21
C LEU A 503 -50.77 18.72 6.78
N ALA A 504 -50.24 19.38 5.74
CA ALA A 504 -50.49 19.00 4.35
C ALA A 504 -49.87 17.63 4.00
N ALA A 505 -48.63 17.37 4.43
CA ALA A 505 -47.95 16.09 4.23
C ALA A 505 -48.69 14.92 4.92
N LEU A 506 -49.19 15.11 6.14
CA LEU A 506 -50.02 14.12 6.84
C LEU A 506 -51.34 13.85 6.08
N LYS A 507 -52.03 14.90 5.62
CA LYS A 507 -53.25 14.77 4.80
C LYS A 507 -52.99 14.05 3.47
N GLY A 508 -51.88 14.35 2.79
CA GLY A 508 -51.45 13.66 1.57
C GLY A 508 -51.17 12.17 1.78
N ARG A 509 -50.44 11.82 2.85
CA ARG A 509 -50.19 10.42 3.23
C ARG A 509 -51.48 9.66 3.57
N ARG A 510 -52.41 10.30 4.27
CA ARG A 510 -53.74 9.76 4.59
C ARG A 510 -54.58 9.49 3.34
N LEU A 511 -54.58 10.42 2.38
CA LEU A 511 -55.25 10.25 1.09
C LEU A 511 -54.65 9.08 0.29
N ALA A 512 -53.32 8.99 0.20
CA ALA A 512 -52.64 7.90 -0.50
C ALA A 512 -53.04 6.51 0.06
N LEU A 513 -53.01 6.33 1.38
CA LEU A 513 -53.43 5.09 2.04
C LEU A 513 -54.91 4.76 1.83
N GLN A 514 -55.80 5.77 1.77
CA GLN A 514 -57.21 5.54 1.44
C GLN A 514 -57.36 5.07 -0.02
N THR A 515 -56.60 5.62 -0.98
CA THR A 515 -56.62 5.10 -2.36
C THR A 515 -56.05 3.69 -2.47
N GLU A 516 -55.01 3.34 -1.70
CA GLU A 516 -54.48 1.98 -1.64
C GLU A 516 -55.54 1.00 -1.10
N LYS A 517 -56.17 1.34 0.03
CA LYS A 517 -57.31 0.59 0.60
C LYS A 517 -58.44 0.37 -0.40
N ASP A 518 -58.82 1.39 -1.17
CA ASP A 518 -59.85 1.25 -2.22
C ASP A 518 -59.43 0.30 -3.34
N THR A 519 -58.14 0.27 -3.71
CA THR A 519 -57.64 -0.73 -4.68
C THR A 519 -57.63 -2.14 -4.10
N LEU A 520 -57.22 -2.32 -2.85
CA LEU A 520 -57.26 -3.61 -2.15
C LEU A 520 -58.69 -4.15 -2.01
N GLN A 521 -59.69 -3.29 -1.74
CA GLN A 521 -61.10 -3.66 -1.73
C GLN A 521 -61.59 -4.10 -3.13
N LYS A 522 -61.21 -3.37 -4.19
CA LYS A 522 -61.49 -3.76 -5.59
C LYS A 522 -60.84 -5.09 -5.97
N GLU A 523 -59.65 -5.41 -5.46
CA GLU A 523 -59.06 -6.73 -5.64
C GLU A 523 -59.77 -7.83 -4.84
N PHE A 524 -60.14 -7.56 -3.60
CA PHE A 524 -60.88 -8.49 -2.74
C PHE A 524 -62.20 -8.92 -3.39
N LEU A 525 -62.93 -7.98 -4.02
CA LEU A 525 -64.11 -8.29 -4.82
C LEU A 525 -63.80 -9.21 -6.01
N LYS A 526 -62.67 -9.02 -6.72
CA LYS A 526 -62.23 -9.95 -7.78
C LYS A 526 -61.95 -11.35 -7.22
N ILE A 527 -61.36 -11.46 -6.02
CA ILE A 527 -61.13 -12.75 -5.36
C ILE A 527 -62.45 -13.46 -5.01
N LEU A 528 -63.46 -12.74 -4.52
CA LEU A 528 -64.81 -13.30 -4.30
C LEU A 528 -65.49 -13.76 -5.59
N LEU A 529 -65.26 -13.09 -6.72
CA LEU A 529 -65.76 -13.53 -8.03
C LEU A 529 -65.06 -14.81 -8.51
N LEU A 530 -63.74 -14.92 -8.30
CA LEU A 530 -62.98 -16.15 -8.58
C LEU A 530 -63.43 -17.32 -7.70
N GLU A 531 -63.74 -17.08 -6.42
CA GLU A 531 -64.28 -18.07 -5.48
C GLU A 531 -65.60 -18.66 -6.00
N LYS A 532 -66.55 -17.80 -6.38
CA LYS A 532 -67.84 -18.19 -6.99
C LYS A 532 -67.64 -18.93 -8.33
N ALA A 533 -66.71 -18.49 -9.17
CA ALA A 533 -66.43 -19.12 -10.46
C ALA A 533 -65.82 -20.53 -10.31
N ALA A 534 -64.91 -20.72 -9.36
CA ALA A 534 -64.30 -22.02 -9.07
C ALA A 534 -65.33 -23.05 -8.58
N ILE A 535 -66.23 -22.65 -7.66
CA ILE A 535 -67.33 -23.50 -7.18
C ILE A 535 -68.25 -23.90 -8.35
N LYS A 536 -68.68 -22.94 -9.17
CA LYS A 536 -69.55 -23.19 -10.32
C LYS A 536 -68.90 -24.11 -11.38
N LYS A 537 -67.59 -23.98 -11.61
CA LYS A 537 -66.81 -24.90 -12.49
C LYS A 537 -66.90 -26.35 -11.99
N PHE A 538 -66.73 -26.56 -10.69
CA PHE A 538 -66.80 -27.88 -10.06
C PHE A 538 -68.22 -28.49 -10.11
N GLU A 539 -69.24 -27.70 -9.79
CA GLU A 539 -70.64 -28.15 -9.83
C GLU A 539 -71.07 -28.58 -11.23
N ASN A 540 -70.71 -27.79 -12.25
CA ASN A 540 -70.95 -28.14 -13.66
C ASN A 540 -70.28 -29.46 -14.06
N ALA A 541 -69.00 -29.65 -13.69
CA ALA A 541 -68.26 -30.86 -14.04
C ALA A 541 -68.76 -32.11 -13.30
N LYS A 542 -69.17 -31.95 -12.03
CA LYS A 542 -69.85 -32.99 -11.24
C LYS A 542 -71.17 -33.41 -11.88
N ALA A 543 -71.95 -32.45 -12.40
CA ALA A 543 -73.19 -32.74 -13.12
C ALA A 543 -72.94 -33.45 -14.46
N GLU A 544 -71.95 -32.99 -15.23
CA GLU A 544 -71.55 -33.60 -16.52
C GLU A 544 -71.22 -35.10 -16.36
N VAL A 545 -70.39 -35.47 -15.39
CA VAL A 545 -70.00 -36.87 -15.18
C VAL A 545 -71.14 -37.71 -14.59
N GLU A 546 -72.05 -37.13 -13.82
CA GLU A 546 -73.25 -37.82 -13.34
C GLU A 546 -74.23 -38.15 -14.48
N VAL A 547 -74.35 -37.28 -15.49
CA VAL A 547 -75.07 -37.58 -16.75
C VAL A 547 -74.39 -38.73 -17.50
N GLN A 548 -73.05 -38.73 -17.61
CA GLN A 548 -72.32 -39.84 -18.23
C GLN A 548 -72.50 -41.18 -17.49
N ARG A 549 -72.54 -41.16 -16.15
CA ARG A 549 -72.80 -42.36 -15.33
C ARG A 549 -74.18 -42.94 -15.60
N ARG A 550 -75.23 -42.10 -15.62
CA ARG A 550 -76.61 -42.54 -15.94
C ARG A 550 -76.65 -43.23 -17.31
N LYS A 551 -76.09 -42.59 -18.35
CA LYS A 551 -76.00 -43.16 -19.69
C LYS A 551 -75.32 -44.55 -19.71
N LYS A 552 -74.21 -44.74 -18.99
CA LYS A 552 -73.53 -46.04 -18.88
C LYS A 552 -74.38 -47.10 -18.14
N ILE A 553 -75.13 -46.70 -17.11
CA ILE A 553 -76.04 -47.61 -16.40
C ILE A 553 -77.22 -47.99 -17.29
N ASP A 554 -77.83 -47.04 -18.01
CA ASP A 554 -78.93 -47.29 -18.94
C ASP A 554 -78.48 -48.20 -20.12
N GLU A 555 -77.25 -48.00 -20.62
CA GLU A 555 -76.61 -48.90 -21.59
C GLU A 555 -76.40 -50.32 -21.04
N ALA A 556 -75.89 -50.47 -19.81
CA ALA A 556 -75.66 -51.77 -19.19
C ALA A 556 -76.96 -52.53 -18.89
N VAL A 557 -77.98 -51.85 -18.36
CA VAL A 557 -79.33 -52.43 -18.17
C VAL A 557 -79.94 -52.82 -19.51
N SER A 558 -79.79 -51.98 -20.55
CA SER A 558 -80.27 -52.33 -21.89
C SER A 558 -79.57 -53.57 -22.46
N GLN A 559 -78.25 -53.68 -22.29
CA GLN A 559 -77.49 -54.87 -22.72
C GLN A 559 -77.93 -56.14 -22.00
N ASN A 560 -78.16 -56.10 -20.69
CA ASN A 560 -78.67 -57.24 -19.93
C ASN A 560 -80.08 -57.64 -20.38
N PHE A 561 -80.97 -56.66 -20.59
CA PHE A 561 -82.29 -56.90 -21.19
C PHE A 561 -82.20 -57.54 -22.58
N THR A 562 -81.24 -57.18 -23.42
CA THR A 562 -81.03 -57.85 -24.73
C THR A 562 -80.45 -59.26 -24.62
N LYS A 563 -79.85 -59.65 -23.49
CA LYS A 563 -79.34 -61.01 -23.25
C LYS A 563 -80.43 -61.94 -22.71
N SER A 564 -81.18 -61.51 -21.70
CA SER A 564 -82.35 -62.22 -21.15
C SER A 564 -83.63 -62.04 -22.00
N ASN A 565 -83.51 -61.72 -23.29
CA ASN A 565 -84.62 -61.27 -24.12
C ASN A 565 -85.72 -62.34 -24.32
N GLN A 566 -85.34 -63.63 -24.30
CA GLN A 566 -86.31 -64.74 -24.34
C GLN A 566 -87.13 -64.85 -23.03
N GLU A 567 -86.45 -64.77 -21.88
CA GLU A 567 -87.08 -64.81 -20.54
C GLU A 567 -88.00 -63.59 -20.35
N LEU A 568 -87.53 -62.40 -20.75
CA LEU A 568 -88.28 -61.15 -20.66
C LEU A 568 -89.50 -61.15 -21.57
N ALA A 569 -89.41 -61.68 -22.79
CA ALA A 569 -90.57 -61.85 -23.67
C ALA A 569 -91.61 -62.85 -23.10
N GLN A 570 -91.17 -63.86 -22.34
CA GLN A 570 -92.06 -64.80 -21.65
C GLN A 570 -92.73 -64.15 -20.43
N ILE A 571 -91.99 -63.36 -19.64
CA ILE A 571 -92.51 -62.56 -18.52
C ILE A 571 -93.49 -61.49 -19.00
N GLN A 572 -93.22 -60.80 -20.11
CA GLN A 572 -94.12 -59.82 -20.70
C GLN A 572 -95.46 -60.46 -21.11
N LYS A 573 -95.43 -61.65 -21.71
CA LYS A 573 -96.63 -62.40 -22.10
C LYS A 573 -97.45 -62.93 -20.91
N THR A 574 -96.83 -63.18 -19.75
CA THR A 574 -97.51 -63.75 -18.57
C THR A 574 -97.94 -62.72 -17.53
N TYR A 575 -97.21 -61.61 -17.38
CA TYR A 575 -97.43 -60.62 -16.32
C TYR A 575 -97.56 -59.16 -16.82
N GLY A 576 -97.38 -58.92 -18.13
CA GLY A 576 -97.56 -57.61 -18.77
C GLY A 576 -96.49 -56.56 -18.42
N ASP A 577 -96.58 -55.40 -19.09
CA ASP A 577 -95.55 -54.35 -19.06
C ASP A 577 -95.29 -53.77 -17.66
N LYS A 578 -96.28 -53.83 -16.75
CA LYS A 578 -96.12 -53.39 -15.35
C LYS A 578 -95.12 -54.27 -14.59
N ALA A 579 -95.03 -55.57 -14.90
CA ALA A 579 -94.03 -56.46 -14.31
C ALA A 579 -92.65 -56.23 -14.93
N LEU A 580 -92.59 -56.12 -16.27
CA LEU A 580 -91.33 -55.86 -16.98
C LEU A 580 -90.72 -54.49 -16.61
N LYS A 581 -91.54 -53.46 -16.39
CA LYS A 581 -91.09 -52.19 -15.82
C LYS A 581 -90.56 -52.35 -14.40
N LYS A 582 -91.25 -53.07 -13.51
CA LYS A 582 -90.75 -53.32 -12.14
C LYS A 582 -89.39 -54.03 -12.13
N LEU A 583 -89.18 -55.00 -13.02
CA LEU A 583 -87.89 -55.67 -13.19
C LEU A 583 -86.82 -54.68 -13.67
N ARG A 584 -87.12 -53.82 -14.66
CA ARG A 584 -86.18 -52.78 -15.11
C ARG A 584 -85.84 -51.80 -13.98
N ASP A 585 -86.85 -51.33 -13.25
CA ASP A 585 -86.68 -50.41 -12.10
C ASP A 585 -85.88 -51.06 -10.95
N GLN A 586 -85.96 -52.39 -10.78
CA GLN A 586 -85.20 -53.17 -9.80
C GLN A 586 -83.74 -53.41 -10.24
N GLU A 587 -83.51 -53.79 -11.50
CA GLU A 587 -82.15 -53.95 -12.04
C GLU A 587 -81.42 -52.60 -12.11
N LEU A 588 -82.12 -51.53 -12.51
CA LEU A 588 -81.60 -50.17 -12.47
C LEU A 588 -81.16 -49.74 -11.06
N LYS A 589 -81.92 -50.10 -10.01
CA LYS A 589 -81.52 -49.89 -8.61
C LYS A 589 -80.28 -50.71 -8.24
N SER A 590 -80.27 -52.00 -8.55
CA SER A 590 -79.13 -52.89 -8.29
C SER A 590 -77.84 -52.39 -8.95
N MET A 591 -77.90 -51.98 -10.22
CA MET A 591 -76.79 -51.38 -10.95
C MET A 591 -76.35 -50.05 -10.32
N ASN A 592 -77.28 -49.18 -9.93
CA ASN A 592 -76.96 -47.93 -9.22
C ASN A 592 -76.26 -48.18 -7.87
N GLU A 593 -76.67 -49.19 -7.11
CA GLU A 593 -76.04 -49.55 -5.83
C GLU A 593 -74.65 -50.16 -6.02
N ASN A 594 -74.48 -51.04 -7.01
CA ASN A 594 -73.19 -51.64 -7.32
C ASN A 594 -72.20 -50.60 -7.88
N GLN A 595 -72.65 -49.68 -8.74
CA GLN A 595 -71.85 -48.55 -9.19
C GLN A 595 -71.46 -47.64 -8.01
N LYS A 596 -72.38 -47.34 -7.08
CA LYS A 596 -72.05 -46.55 -5.86
C LYS A 596 -71.00 -47.23 -4.98
N LYS A 597 -71.05 -48.55 -4.81
CA LYS A 597 -70.00 -49.33 -4.09
C LYS A 597 -68.66 -49.22 -4.81
N CYS A 598 -68.63 -49.52 -6.11
CA CYS A 598 -67.42 -49.42 -6.94
C CYS A 598 -66.81 -48.01 -6.89
N ASN A 599 -67.61 -46.95 -7.07
CA ASN A 599 -67.16 -45.55 -7.00
C ASN A 599 -66.54 -45.22 -5.64
N LYS A 600 -67.07 -45.76 -4.53
CA LYS A 600 -66.53 -45.55 -3.17
C LYS A 600 -65.17 -46.24 -2.99
N GLU A 601 -65.01 -47.45 -3.51
CA GLU A 601 -63.74 -48.19 -3.47
C GLU A 601 -62.66 -47.56 -4.37
N VAL A 602 -63.04 -47.13 -5.58
CA VAL A 602 -62.16 -46.40 -6.51
C VAL A 602 -61.74 -45.07 -5.91
N ARG A 603 -62.68 -44.32 -5.31
CA ARG A 603 -62.38 -43.08 -4.60
C ARG A 603 -61.40 -43.29 -3.45
N LYS A 604 -61.61 -44.32 -2.60
CA LYS A 604 -60.67 -44.63 -1.50
C LYS A 604 -59.26 -44.91 -2.02
N LYS A 605 -59.13 -45.69 -3.10
CA LYS A 605 -57.83 -45.96 -3.74
C LYS A 605 -57.19 -44.70 -4.35
N LEU A 606 -57.98 -43.80 -4.92
CA LEU A 606 -57.49 -42.51 -5.40
C LEU A 606 -57.03 -41.59 -4.24
N GLU A 607 -57.75 -41.59 -3.12
CA GLU A 607 -57.37 -40.87 -1.89
C GLU A 607 -56.07 -41.44 -1.29
N GLU A 608 -55.91 -42.77 -1.24
CA GLU A 608 -54.69 -43.45 -0.80
C GLU A 608 -53.47 -43.12 -1.68
N VAL A 609 -53.60 -43.30 -3.01
CA VAL A 609 -52.51 -43.04 -3.97
C VAL A 609 -52.16 -41.54 -4.06
N GLN A 610 -53.12 -40.64 -3.84
CA GLN A 610 -52.85 -39.20 -3.74
C GLN A 610 -52.06 -38.85 -2.47
N LEU A 611 -52.40 -39.45 -1.31
CA LEU A 611 -51.66 -39.25 -0.07
C LEU A 611 -50.23 -39.80 -0.17
N GLU A 612 -50.03 -40.94 -0.85
CA GLU A 612 -48.68 -41.44 -1.17
C GLU A 612 -47.90 -40.48 -2.07
N MET A 613 -48.53 -39.91 -3.12
CA MET A 613 -47.86 -38.90 -3.95
C MET A 613 -47.46 -37.66 -3.14
N GLN A 614 -48.36 -37.14 -2.31
CA GLN A 614 -48.08 -36.00 -1.44
C GLN A 614 -46.99 -36.31 -0.39
N HIS A 615 -46.92 -37.54 0.12
CA HIS A 615 -45.84 -37.96 1.00
C HIS A 615 -44.48 -37.91 0.29
N TRP A 616 -44.37 -38.45 -0.93
CA TRP A 616 -43.13 -38.40 -1.71
C TRP A 616 -42.76 -36.98 -2.15
N ASP A 617 -43.73 -36.12 -2.48
CA ASP A 617 -43.46 -34.71 -2.78
C ASP A 617 -42.93 -33.95 -1.55
N ASN A 618 -43.53 -34.14 -0.38
CA ASN A 618 -43.03 -33.55 0.87
C ASN A 618 -41.63 -34.06 1.26
N GLU A 619 -41.27 -35.31 0.94
CA GLU A 619 -39.92 -35.84 1.19
C GLU A 619 -38.89 -35.33 0.16
N ILE A 620 -39.31 -35.15 -1.11
CA ILE A 620 -38.47 -34.50 -2.14
C ILE A 620 -38.19 -33.05 -1.76
N GLU A 621 -39.22 -32.26 -1.41
CA GLU A 621 -39.08 -30.85 -1.01
C GLU A 621 -38.21 -30.71 0.26
N ARG A 622 -38.36 -31.63 1.22
CA ARG A 622 -37.54 -31.68 2.44
C ARG A 622 -36.06 -31.95 2.12
N VAL A 623 -35.77 -32.88 1.21
CA VAL A 623 -34.40 -33.19 0.81
C VAL A 623 -33.81 -32.06 -0.06
N GLU A 624 -34.62 -31.42 -0.91
CA GLU A 624 -34.24 -30.21 -1.65
C GLU A 624 -33.84 -29.08 -0.70
N LYS A 625 -34.71 -28.70 0.25
CA LYS A 625 -34.41 -27.70 1.27
C LYS A 625 -33.20 -28.05 2.13
N SER A 626 -33.02 -29.32 2.52
CA SER A 626 -31.82 -29.75 3.24
C SER A 626 -30.52 -29.56 2.43
N ILE A 627 -30.58 -29.61 1.10
CA ILE A 627 -29.45 -29.30 0.22
C ILE A 627 -29.29 -27.77 0.06
N GLU A 628 -30.39 -27.05 -0.17
CA GLU A 628 -30.39 -25.64 -0.56
C GLU A 628 -30.22 -24.67 0.64
N ASP A 629 -30.91 -24.91 1.76
CA ASP A 629 -30.92 -24.03 2.93
C ASP A 629 -29.75 -24.28 3.91
N HIS A 630 -29.09 -25.44 3.83
CA HIS A 630 -28.09 -25.88 4.82
C HIS A 630 -26.76 -26.31 4.18
N MET A 631 -26.76 -27.39 3.41
CA MET A 631 -25.50 -27.97 2.92
C MET A 631 -24.80 -27.10 1.86
N THR A 632 -25.54 -26.47 0.94
CA THR A 632 -24.94 -25.64 -0.12
C THR A 632 -24.33 -24.35 0.45
N PRO A 633 -24.98 -23.60 1.38
CA PRO A 633 -24.37 -22.46 2.06
C PRO A 633 -23.12 -22.82 2.86
N GLU A 634 -23.09 -23.97 3.56
CA GLU A 634 -21.89 -24.44 4.26
C GLU A 634 -20.74 -24.70 3.29
N VAL A 635 -20.99 -25.38 2.16
CA VAL A 635 -19.98 -25.66 1.14
C VAL A 635 -19.44 -24.37 0.52
N LEU A 636 -20.31 -23.41 0.17
CA LEU A 636 -19.89 -22.10 -0.36
C LEU A 636 -19.06 -21.32 0.66
N SER A 637 -19.44 -21.33 1.95
CA SER A 637 -18.65 -20.70 3.02
C SER A 637 -17.25 -21.30 3.16
N ILE A 638 -17.12 -22.62 2.96
CA ILE A 638 -15.82 -23.31 2.99
C ILE A 638 -15.01 -22.96 1.73
N GLU A 639 -15.62 -22.90 0.54
CA GLU A 639 -14.95 -22.44 -0.69
C GLU A 639 -14.44 -20.99 -0.58
N GLU A 640 -15.22 -20.09 0.03
CA GLU A 640 -14.80 -18.71 0.29
C GLU A 640 -13.62 -18.66 1.27
N GLU A 641 -13.66 -19.41 2.38
CA GLU A 641 -12.53 -19.47 3.32
C GLU A 641 -11.26 -20.02 2.64
N ILE A 642 -11.38 -21.13 1.91
CA ILE A 642 -10.31 -21.72 1.08
C ILE A 642 -9.75 -20.68 0.10
N SER A 643 -10.60 -19.86 -0.53
CA SER A 643 -10.19 -18.78 -1.43
C SER A 643 -9.43 -17.66 -0.71
N THR A 644 -9.81 -17.30 0.52
CA THR A 644 -9.09 -16.31 1.32
C THR A 644 -7.72 -16.82 1.79
N LEU A 645 -7.63 -18.06 2.26
CA LEU A 645 -6.37 -18.67 2.69
C LEU A 645 -5.39 -18.83 1.52
N LYS A 646 -5.86 -19.28 0.35
CA LYS A 646 -5.04 -19.37 -0.88
C LYS A 646 -4.50 -17.97 -1.31
N LYS A 647 -5.23 -16.87 -1.05
CA LYS A 647 -4.73 -15.49 -1.26
C LYS A 647 -3.70 -15.07 -0.21
N GLN A 648 -3.92 -15.39 1.07
CA GLN A 648 -2.99 -15.07 2.16
C GLN A 648 -1.65 -15.80 2.00
N ILE A 649 -1.67 -17.09 1.64
CA ILE A 649 -0.48 -17.90 1.36
C ILE A 649 0.33 -17.29 0.18
N ASN A 650 -0.35 -16.82 -0.87
CA ASN A 650 0.33 -16.13 -1.98
C ASN A 650 0.95 -14.80 -1.54
N SER A 651 0.24 -13.97 -0.76
CA SER A 651 0.77 -12.70 -0.26
C SER A 651 1.98 -12.89 0.67
N ILE A 652 1.97 -13.92 1.52
CA ILE A 652 3.12 -14.29 2.36
C ILE A 652 4.29 -14.81 1.50
N LYS A 653 4.01 -15.52 0.40
CA LYS A 653 5.05 -15.95 -0.55
C LYS A 653 5.68 -14.77 -1.29
N GLU A 654 4.89 -13.76 -1.67
CA GLU A 654 5.38 -12.51 -2.25
C GLU A 654 6.24 -11.73 -1.23
N GLN A 655 5.86 -11.71 0.05
CA GLN A 655 6.66 -11.10 1.13
C GLN A 655 7.98 -11.86 1.40
N ASP A 656 7.97 -13.20 1.46
CA ASP A 656 9.18 -14.04 1.58
C ASP A 656 10.14 -13.81 0.40
N GLN A 657 9.61 -13.65 -0.82
CA GLN A 657 10.43 -13.28 -1.98
C GLN A 657 11.05 -11.88 -1.84
N ILE A 658 10.27 -10.86 -1.44
CA ILE A 658 10.79 -9.49 -1.23
C ILE A 658 11.88 -9.48 -0.14
N LEU A 659 11.69 -10.24 0.94
CA LEU A 659 12.70 -10.37 1.99
C LEU A 659 13.93 -11.17 1.52
N ALA A 660 13.78 -12.18 0.66
CA ALA A 660 14.92 -12.89 0.07
C ALA A 660 15.73 -12.00 -0.89
N GLU A 661 15.05 -11.17 -1.67
CA GLU A 661 15.69 -10.15 -2.51
C GLU A 661 16.41 -9.10 -1.64
N ALA A 662 15.79 -8.64 -0.55
CA ALA A 662 16.41 -7.73 0.41
C ALA A 662 17.60 -8.35 1.17
N GLU A 663 17.57 -9.66 1.47
CA GLU A 663 18.67 -10.39 2.11
C GLU A 663 19.91 -10.41 1.20
N LEU A 664 19.73 -10.77 -0.08
CA LEU A 664 20.78 -10.70 -1.11
C LEU A 664 21.29 -9.27 -1.30
N ASP A 665 20.40 -8.27 -1.26
CA ASP A 665 20.74 -6.87 -1.44
C ASP A 665 21.49 -6.30 -0.20
N VAL A 666 21.30 -6.86 0.99
CA VAL A 666 22.11 -6.57 2.20
C VAL A 666 23.45 -7.29 2.16
N GLU A 667 23.49 -8.57 1.76
CA GLU A 667 24.73 -9.34 1.60
C GLU A 667 25.67 -8.71 0.55
N ALA A 668 25.13 -8.30 -0.61
CA ALA A 668 25.89 -7.58 -1.63
C ALA A 668 26.42 -6.22 -1.15
N LYS A 669 25.68 -5.50 -0.29
CA LYS A 669 26.16 -4.26 0.35
C LYS A 669 27.24 -4.55 1.39
N LEU A 670 27.12 -5.64 2.16
CA LEU A 670 28.12 -6.08 3.13
C LEU A 670 29.44 -6.40 2.43
N GLU A 671 29.41 -7.24 1.38
CA GLU A 671 30.57 -7.61 0.57
C GLU A 671 31.21 -6.39 -0.12
N SER A 672 30.39 -5.52 -0.73
CA SER A 672 30.86 -4.28 -1.35
C SER A 672 31.54 -3.33 -0.35
N LEU A 673 31.00 -3.22 0.87
CA LEU A 673 31.58 -2.43 1.95
C LEU A 673 32.86 -3.07 2.50
N MET A 674 32.90 -4.40 2.63
CA MET A 674 34.10 -5.15 3.02
C MET A 674 35.23 -4.97 2.01
N GLU A 675 35.00 -5.16 0.71
CA GLU A 675 36.04 -4.96 -0.31
C GLU A 675 36.43 -3.48 -0.45
N SER A 676 35.47 -2.54 -0.40
CA SER A 676 35.77 -1.11 -0.37
C SER A 676 36.69 -0.74 0.81
N LYS A 677 36.46 -1.31 1.99
CA LYS A 677 37.26 -1.03 3.19
C LYS A 677 38.57 -1.80 3.22
N ARG A 678 38.64 -3.01 2.64
CA ARG A 678 39.89 -3.74 2.35
C ARG A 678 40.80 -2.90 1.43
N ILE A 679 40.23 -2.30 0.38
CA ILE A 679 40.93 -1.40 -0.54
C ILE A 679 41.39 -0.13 0.20
N ASP A 680 40.53 0.52 0.99
CA ASP A 680 40.92 1.72 1.77
C ASP A 680 41.99 1.42 2.83
N ILE A 681 41.90 0.27 3.51
CA ILE A 681 42.95 -0.21 4.42
C ILE A 681 44.25 -0.40 3.65
N THR A 682 44.22 -1.08 2.50
CA THR A 682 45.42 -1.31 1.65
C THR A 682 46.05 0.02 1.20
N ARG A 683 45.24 0.96 0.68
CA ARG A 683 45.68 2.31 0.29
C ARG A 683 46.26 3.09 1.47
N ASN A 684 45.67 2.99 2.64
CA ASN A 684 46.14 3.73 3.82
C ASN A 684 47.39 3.08 4.43
N LEU A 685 47.56 1.76 4.37
CA LEU A 685 48.81 1.09 4.72
C LEU A 685 49.94 1.49 3.77
N GLN A 686 49.67 1.56 2.45
CA GLN A 686 50.61 2.12 1.47
C GLN A 686 51.00 3.57 1.80
N LYS A 687 50.05 4.43 2.19
CA LYS A 687 50.33 5.80 2.65
C LYS A 687 51.14 5.83 3.95
N ILE A 688 50.85 4.97 4.93
CA ILE A 688 51.59 4.90 6.21
C ILE A 688 53.04 4.51 5.95
N VAL A 689 53.29 3.51 5.09
CA VAL A 689 54.64 3.10 4.65
C VAL A 689 55.37 4.27 3.94
N LEU A 690 54.67 5.02 3.09
CA LEU A 690 55.22 6.22 2.42
C LEU A 690 55.51 7.38 3.37
N HIS A 691 54.68 7.62 4.40
CA HIS A 691 54.82 8.76 5.31
C HIS A 691 55.78 8.51 6.48
N HIS A 692 55.83 7.31 7.04
CA HIS A 692 56.66 6.99 8.20
C HIS A 692 58.12 6.61 7.85
N GLY A 693 58.55 6.90 6.62
CA GLY A 693 59.96 7.05 6.29
C GLY A 693 60.70 5.74 6.07
N GLY A 694 60.18 4.86 5.22
CA GLY A 694 60.97 3.73 4.75
C GLY A 694 60.30 2.87 3.68
N GLU A 695 60.88 2.91 2.47
CA GLU A 695 61.36 1.63 1.95
C GLU A 695 62.33 1.06 2.99
N VAL A 696 61.85 0.14 3.82
CA VAL A 696 62.76 -0.87 4.38
C VAL A 696 63.35 -1.55 3.16
N ASP A 697 64.62 -1.27 2.88
CA ASP A 697 65.33 -1.77 1.71
C ASP A 697 65.51 -3.29 1.86
N LEU A 698 64.45 -4.03 1.58
CA LEU A 698 64.37 -5.48 1.73
C LEU A 698 65.41 -6.14 0.84
N ALA A 699 65.68 -5.58 -0.34
CA ALA A 699 66.76 -6.01 -1.22
C ALA A 699 68.16 -5.87 -0.56
N LYS A 700 68.37 -4.88 0.32
CA LYS A 700 69.60 -4.73 1.11
C LYS A 700 69.64 -5.63 2.35
N LEU A 701 68.52 -5.85 3.03
CA LEU A 701 68.44 -6.85 4.11
C LEU A 701 68.76 -8.27 3.56
N ASP A 702 68.21 -8.60 2.40
CA ASP A 702 68.40 -9.88 1.72
C ASP A 702 69.83 -10.05 1.16
N LYS A 703 70.44 -8.95 0.66
CA LYS A 703 71.88 -8.90 0.32
C LYS A 703 72.78 -9.06 1.54
N LEU A 704 72.40 -8.53 2.72
CA LEU A 704 73.16 -8.71 3.95
C LEU A 704 73.12 -10.18 4.42
N LYS A 705 71.94 -10.83 4.42
CA LYS A 705 71.79 -12.26 4.73
C LYS A 705 72.65 -13.14 3.81
N LYS A 706 72.52 -12.97 2.49
CA LYS A 706 73.31 -13.70 1.47
C LYS A 706 74.82 -13.41 1.49
N ASN A 707 75.25 -12.36 2.19
CA ASN A 707 76.68 -12.05 2.38
C ASN A 707 77.21 -12.57 3.73
N LYS A 708 76.35 -12.72 4.75
CA LYS A 708 76.67 -13.42 6.00
C LYS A 708 76.91 -14.91 5.74
N GLU A 709 75.97 -15.59 5.09
CA GLU A 709 76.04 -17.02 4.77
C GLU A 709 77.36 -17.38 4.07
N LYS A 710 77.77 -16.59 3.07
CA LYS A 710 79.03 -16.77 2.32
C LYS A 710 80.31 -16.52 3.12
N LYS A 711 80.21 -15.85 4.28
CA LYS A 711 81.35 -15.66 5.20
C LYS A 711 81.41 -16.76 6.25
N GLU A 712 80.26 -17.25 6.70
CA GLU A 712 80.17 -18.44 7.57
C GLU A 712 80.65 -19.69 6.81
N GLU A 713 80.19 -19.92 5.57
CA GLU A 713 80.67 -21.02 4.73
C GLU A 713 82.18 -20.96 4.42
N ALA A 714 82.81 -19.79 4.53
CA ALA A 714 84.25 -19.62 4.35
C ALA A 714 85.04 -19.84 5.66
N ILE A 715 84.43 -19.59 6.82
CA ILE A 715 85.01 -19.91 8.14
C ILE A 715 85.13 -21.43 8.29
N ASP A 716 84.06 -22.19 8.01
CA ASP A 716 84.05 -23.66 8.06
C ASP A 716 85.25 -24.30 7.34
N GLN A 717 85.54 -23.81 6.14
CA GLN A 717 86.57 -24.37 5.25
C GLN A 717 87.98 -24.15 5.81
N LEU A 718 88.22 -22.96 6.38
CA LEU A 718 89.48 -22.59 6.99
C LEU A 718 89.71 -23.31 8.33
N GLU A 719 88.64 -23.53 9.11
CA GLU A 719 88.72 -24.29 10.37
C GLU A 719 89.09 -25.77 10.13
N HIS A 720 88.54 -26.40 9.08
CA HIS A 720 88.93 -27.76 8.68
C HIS A 720 90.36 -27.84 8.13
N GLU A 721 90.87 -26.81 7.45
CA GLU A 721 92.27 -26.78 7.00
C GLU A 721 93.28 -26.75 8.17
N ILE A 722 92.95 -26.03 9.26
CA ILE A 722 93.76 -26.02 10.50
C ILE A 722 93.84 -27.43 11.12
N GLU A 723 92.74 -28.18 11.14
CA GLU A 723 92.70 -29.54 11.68
C GLU A 723 93.68 -30.48 10.96
N ILE A 724 93.69 -30.44 9.62
CA ILE A 724 94.60 -31.23 8.78
C ILE A 724 96.05 -30.85 9.04
N ILE A 725 96.36 -29.55 9.13
CA ILE A 725 97.72 -29.04 9.38
C ILE A 725 98.24 -29.45 10.76
N ASN A 726 97.41 -29.39 11.80
CA ASN A 726 97.79 -29.75 13.17
C ASN A 726 98.14 -31.25 13.31
N LYS A 727 97.51 -32.13 12.53
CA LYS A 727 97.81 -33.57 12.54
C LYS A 727 99.22 -33.87 12.03
N ASP A 728 99.57 -33.36 10.84
CA ASP A 728 100.89 -33.53 10.21
C ASP A 728 102.04 -32.91 11.03
N PHE A 729 101.72 -32.04 12.00
CA PHE A 729 102.70 -31.46 12.92
C PHE A 729 103.11 -32.38 14.08
N SER A 730 102.12 -33.08 14.66
CA SER A 730 102.32 -33.95 15.82
C SER A 730 103.39 -35.01 15.54
N ASP A 731 103.27 -35.64 14.38
CA ASP A 731 104.16 -36.72 13.92
C ASP A 731 105.60 -36.25 13.64
N LYS A 732 105.81 -34.94 13.45
CA LYS A 732 107.13 -34.32 13.29
C LYS A 732 107.76 -33.88 14.61
N ILE A 733 106.97 -33.37 15.56
CA ILE A 733 107.53 -32.78 16.79
C ILE A 733 108.20 -33.85 17.66
N THR A 734 107.60 -35.04 17.73
CA THR A 734 108.06 -36.18 18.54
C THR A 734 109.48 -36.61 18.18
N VAL A 735 109.83 -36.57 16.88
CA VAL A 735 111.18 -36.89 16.39
C VAL A 735 112.22 -35.90 16.92
N VAL A 736 111.92 -34.60 16.90
CA VAL A 736 112.88 -33.54 17.27
C VAL A 736 113.06 -33.43 18.80
N GLU A 737 112.03 -33.77 19.58
CA GLU A 737 112.12 -33.74 21.05
C GLU A 737 113.08 -34.81 21.62
N ILE A 738 113.23 -35.94 20.92
CA ILE A 738 114.19 -37.00 21.24
C ILE A 738 115.66 -36.55 21.05
N GLU A 739 115.90 -35.51 20.24
CA GLU A 739 117.23 -34.93 20.02
C GLU A 739 117.52 -33.74 20.95
N GLU A 740 116.56 -32.84 21.18
CA GLU A 740 116.72 -31.66 22.06
C GLU A 740 117.18 -32.06 23.47
N ALA A 741 116.60 -33.15 24.01
CA ALA A 741 116.93 -33.67 25.33
C ALA A 741 118.41 -34.06 25.50
N LYS A 742 119.09 -34.44 24.41
CA LYS A 742 120.50 -34.89 24.45
C LYS A 742 121.50 -33.73 24.58
N ILE A 743 121.15 -32.52 24.12
CA ILE A 743 122.09 -31.38 24.10
C ILE A 743 121.88 -30.43 25.29
N LYS A 744 120.63 -30.23 25.76
CA LYS A 744 120.35 -29.33 26.90
C LYS A 744 121.16 -29.64 28.16
N ALA A 745 121.42 -30.93 28.43
CA ALA A 745 122.23 -31.39 29.56
C ALA A 745 123.70 -30.92 29.52
N ARG A 746 124.16 -30.30 28.42
CA ARG A 746 125.57 -29.89 28.22
C ARG A 746 125.81 -28.38 28.31
N VAL A 747 124.79 -27.54 28.09
CA VAL A 747 124.96 -26.06 28.02
C VAL A 747 124.99 -25.40 29.40
N ASN A 748 124.08 -25.80 30.30
CA ASN A 748 123.95 -25.20 31.64
C ASN A 748 125.26 -25.23 32.44
N GLN A 749 126.10 -26.25 32.19
CA GLN A 749 127.39 -26.47 32.85
C GLN A 749 128.43 -25.36 32.60
N ILE A 750 128.23 -24.47 31.62
CA ILE A 750 129.21 -23.42 31.25
C ILE A 750 128.71 -22.00 31.62
N GLN A 751 127.39 -21.77 31.74
CA GLN A 751 126.85 -20.40 31.94
C GLN A 751 127.14 -19.78 33.31
N GLU A 752 127.28 -20.59 34.37
CA GLU A 752 127.51 -20.10 35.74
C GLU A 752 128.85 -19.35 35.89
N GLU A 753 129.81 -19.60 35.00
CA GLU A 753 131.15 -19.00 35.07
C GLU A 753 131.19 -17.52 34.65
N LEU A 754 130.22 -17.07 33.82
CA LEU A 754 130.32 -15.79 33.08
C LEU A 754 129.73 -14.57 33.83
N ILE A 755 128.75 -14.78 34.70
CA ILE A 755 127.89 -13.72 35.28
C ILE A 755 128.69 -12.68 36.11
N ASN A 756 129.77 -13.11 36.74
CA ASN A 756 130.50 -12.32 37.73
C ASN A 756 131.28 -11.12 37.14
N LEU A 757 131.44 -11.04 35.82
CA LEU A 757 132.24 -10.01 35.14
C LEU A 757 131.49 -8.70 34.84
N GLN A 758 130.15 -8.67 34.80
CA GLN A 758 129.43 -7.54 34.18
C GLN A 758 129.21 -6.33 35.12
N GLN A 759 129.23 -6.53 36.45
CA GLN A 759 128.76 -5.54 37.43
C GLN A 759 129.62 -4.26 37.51
N ASP A 760 130.88 -4.32 37.09
CA ASP A 760 131.81 -3.18 37.14
C ASP A 760 131.43 -2.04 36.18
N LYS A 761 130.79 -2.38 35.04
CA LYS A 761 130.68 -1.49 33.88
C LYS A 761 129.70 -0.32 34.05
N GLN A 762 128.75 -0.38 34.99
CA GLN A 762 127.69 0.65 35.11
C GLN A 762 128.16 1.98 35.71
N LYS A 763 129.15 1.96 36.61
CA LYS A 763 129.50 3.12 37.46
C LYS A 763 130.08 4.30 36.64
N VAL A 764 130.59 4.03 35.44
CA VAL A 764 131.20 5.01 34.52
C VAL A 764 130.20 6.07 34.01
N ASN A 765 128.95 5.69 33.72
CA ASN A 765 128.00 6.57 33.00
C ASN A 765 127.40 7.69 33.86
N VAL A 766 127.37 7.54 35.19
CA VAL A 766 126.82 8.57 36.11
C VAL A 766 127.68 9.84 36.10
N LEU A 767 128.97 9.72 35.80
CA LEU A 767 129.93 10.83 35.78
C LEU A 767 129.62 11.87 34.70
N MET A 768 129.15 11.46 33.51
CA MET A 768 128.97 12.40 32.39
C MET A 768 127.87 13.46 32.62
N LYS A 769 126.80 13.14 33.37
CA LYS A 769 125.65 14.07 33.54
C LYS A 769 125.96 15.29 34.41
N LYS A 770 126.77 15.13 35.47
CA LYS A 770 127.08 16.23 36.40
C LYS A 770 127.94 17.33 35.74
N LEU A 771 128.83 16.91 34.84
CA LEU A 771 129.83 17.72 34.15
C LEU A 771 129.25 18.97 33.43
N LYS A 772 128.02 18.86 32.89
CA LYS A 772 127.36 19.96 32.15
C LYS A 772 126.61 20.98 33.00
N ILE A 773 126.35 20.71 34.28
CA ILE A 773 125.50 21.59 35.11
C ILE A 773 126.35 22.71 35.71
N SER A 774 127.45 22.37 36.40
CA SER A 774 128.36 23.37 36.98
C SER A 774 128.95 24.30 35.91
N GLN A 775 129.19 23.79 34.70
CA GLN A 775 129.68 24.60 33.56
C GLN A 775 128.74 25.74 33.11
N LYS A 776 127.46 25.76 33.54
CA LYS A 776 126.56 26.92 33.32
C LYS A 776 126.44 27.84 34.53
N GLU A 777 126.84 27.37 35.69
CA GLU A 777 126.92 28.21 36.88
C GLU A 777 128.14 29.17 36.81
N ILE A 778 129.19 28.78 36.07
CA ILE A 778 130.47 29.46 35.78
C ILE A 778 130.42 31.01 35.69
N GLU A 779 130.05 31.58 34.54
CA GLU A 779 130.65 32.87 34.11
C GLU A 779 130.13 34.09 34.85
N HIS A 780 128.92 34.04 35.37
CA HIS A 780 128.07 35.23 35.50
C HIS A 780 128.56 36.23 36.57
N LEU A 781 129.52 35.87 37.43
CA LEU A 781 129.57 36.44 38.78
C LEU A 781 130.90 37.18 39.12
N GLY A 782 132.03 36.94 38.44
CA GLY A 782 133.29 37.75 38.53
C GLY A 782 134.28 37.59 39.72
N ILE A 783 134.67 36.37 40.12
CA ILE A 783 135.73 36.00 41.10
C ILE A 783 136.36 34.69 40.53
N GLN A 784 137.65 34.39 40.74
CA GLN A 784 138.48 33.67 39.75
C GLN A 784 139.07 32.32 40.23
N GLU A 785 138.50 31.16 39.87
CA GLU A 785 139.21 29.89 40.06
C GLU A 785 140.21 29.61 38.94
N GLU A 786 141.48 29.86 39.26
CA GLU A 786 142.67 29.44 38.49
C GLU A 786 142.97 27.95 38.76
N ASP A 787 141.95 27.09 38.56
CA ASP A 787 141.87 25.69 38.99
C ASP A 787 140.81 24.91 38.17
N VAL A 788 140.71 23.57 38.19
CA VAL A 788 141.44 22.57 39.02
C VAL A 788 142.14 21.50 38.18
N GLU A 789 143.21 20.98 38.76
CA GLU A 789 143.56 19.55 38.95
C GLU A 789 143.28 18.46 37.86
N LEU A 790 144.11 17.42 37.91
CA LEU A 790 144.39 16.37 36.91
C LEU A 790 144.14 14.93 37.50
N PHE A 791 143.68 13.81 36.82
CA PHE A 791 143.97 12.32 37.11
C PHE A 791 143.36 11.10 36.20
N MET A 792 143.83 9.77 36.24
CA MET A 792 144.30 8.58 35.29
C MET A 792 143.52 7.56 34.24
N GLU A 793 143.95 6.23 33.96
CA GLU A 793 143.58 5.18 32.83
C GLU A 793 144.14 3.60 32.80
N ARG A 794 143.46 2.45 32.29
CA ARG A 794 143.95 1.14 31.49
C ARG A 794 143.23 -0.36 31.43
N SER A 795 143.76 -1.46 30.73
CA SER A 795 143.15 -2.75 30.03
C SER A 795 143.58 -4.28 30.42
N ALA A 796 143.49 -5.57 29.83
CA ALA A 796 143.09 -6.49 28.61
C ALA A 796 143.19 -8.14 28.86
N MET A 797 143.00 -9.36 28.12
CA MET A 797 142.53 -10.15 26.83
C MET A 797 142.39 -11.78 27.01
N LEU A 798 142.05 -12.89 26.20
CA LEU A 798 141.57 -13.41 24.81
C LEU A 798 141.23 -15.01 24.64
N LYS A 799 140.26 -15.64 23.83
CA LYS A 799 140.31 -16.96 22.95
C LYS A 799 139.03 -17.80 22.36
N PRO A 800 139.12 -18.67 21.27
CA PRO A 800 138.00 -19.46 20.53
C PRO A 800 138.16 -21.03 20.13
N LYS A 801 137.40 -21.94 19.35
CA LYS A 801 136.01 -22.41 18.78
C LYS A 801 136.13 -23.90 18.10
N PRO A 802 135.42 -24.61 17.09
CA PRO A 802 134.06 -24.76 16.32
C PRO A 802 133.33 -26.22 16.28
N GLN A 803 132.15 -26.73 15.72
CA GLN A 803 130.74 -26.40 15.20
C GLN A 803 129.73 -27.69 15.15
N GLU A 804 128.61 -28.10 14.42
CA GLU A 804 127.61 -27.84 13.27
C GLU A 804 126.26 -28.77 13.46
N GLU A 805 125.20 -29.24 12.68
CA GLU A 805 124.52 -29.34 11.29
C GLU A 805 122.96 -29.83 11.32
N ARG A 806 122.15 -30.05 10.20
CA ARG A 806 120.60 -30.13 10.05
C ARG A 806 119.97 -31.37 9.26
N LYS A 807 118.67 -31.67 8.83
CA LYS A 807 117.36 -31.08 8.25
C LYS A 807 116.13 -32.11 8.38
N GLY A 808 114.86 -32.15 7.80
CA GLY A 808 113.85 -31.36 6.95
C GLY A 808 112.69 -32.19 6.19
N MET A 809 111.52 -31.61 5.70
CA MET A 809 110.53 -32.02 4.56
C MET A 809 108.92 -32.15 4.67
N THR A 810 108.13 -32.80 3.74
CA THR A 810 106.83 -32.34 3.02
C THR A 810 105.62 -33.34 2.64
N ARG A 811 104.39 -32.83 2.21
CA ARG A 811 103.09 -33.44 1.64
C ARG A 811 102.26 -32.34 0.84
N SER A 812 101.11 -32.58 0.13
CA SER A 812 99.92 -31.63 0.02
C SER A 812 98.66 -32.08 -0.81
N GLN A 813 97.52 -31.35 -0.67
CA GLN A 813 96.14 -31.58 -1.24
C GLN A 813 95.33 -30.22 -1.33
N SER A 814 94.13 -30.14 -1.96
CA SER A 814 93.17 -29.01 -1.84
C SER A 814 91.67 -29.39 -2.10
N LEU A 815 90.71 -28.46 -1.87
CA LEU A 815 89.24 -28.64 -1.61
C LEU A 815 88.43 -27.34 -2.03
N PRO A 816 87.11 -27.10 -1.76
CA PRO A 816 85.82 -27.89 -1.81
C PRO A 816 84.53 -27.10 -2.29
N ARG A 817 83.31 -27.65 -2.01
CA ARG A 817 81.91 -27.08 -1.86
C ARG A 817 81.09 -26.66 -3.13
N ILE A 818 79.74 -26.80 -3.27
CA ILE A 818 78.50 -26.91 -2.41
C ILE A 818 77.97 -25.51 -1.96
N ARG A 819 76.67 -25.13 -1.79
CA ARG A 819 75.28 -25.71 -1.73
C ARG A 819 74.47 -25.67 -3.07
N SER A 820 73.18 -26.05 -3.27
CA SER A 820 71.96 -26.49 -2.51
C SER A 820 71.03 -25.43 -1.82
N GLU A 821 69.80 -25.69 -1.29
CA GLU A 821 68.48 -26.15 -1.87
C GLU A 821 67.31 -25.82 -0.87
N SER A 822 66.01 -25.81 -1.26
CA SER A 822 64.86 -25.60 -0.30
C SER A 822 63.45 -26.08 -0.72
N LEU A 823 62.61 -26.49 0.25
CA LEU A 823 61.19 -26.93 0.17
C LEU A 823 60.38 -26.34 1.39
N ASP A 824 59.15 -26.70 1.85
CA ASP A 824 58.25 -27.85 1.64
C ASP A 824 56.81 -27.65 2.25
N LYS A 825 55.74 -28.24 1.63
CA LYS A 825 54.41 -28.72 2.18
C LYS A 825 53.49 -27.81 3.07
N SER A 826 52.20 -28.11 3.31
CA SER A 826 51.13 -28.85 2.58
C SER A 826 49.72 -28.19 2.83
N ARG A 827 48.59 -28.73 3.34
CA ARG A 827 48.17 -30.03 3.96
C ARG A 827 46.62 -30.23 3.88
N ASP A 828 46.19 -31.51 3.85
CA ASP A 828 44.93 -32.24 4.12
C ASP A 828 43.61 -31.45 4.40
N GLU A 829 42.42 -31.75 3.83
CA GLU A 829 41.73 -33.05 3.51
C GLU A 829 41.20 -33.76 4.79
N MET A 830 40.06 -34.48 4.83
CA MET A 830 39.13 -35.14 3.88
C MET A 830 37.66 -34.74 4.25
N PHE A 831 36.46 -35.26 3.87
CA PHE A 831 35.72 -36.19 2.95
C PHE A 831 34.18 -35.93 3.24
N GLU A 832 33.05 -36.48 2.75
CA GLU A 832 32.49 -37.46 1.75
C GLU A 832 30.94 -37.18 1.72
N ALA A 833 30.01 -37.64 0.85
CA ALA A 833 30.01 -38.33 -0.47
C ALA A 833 28.96 -37.67 -1.43
N GLU A 834 27.81 -38.17 -1.94
CA GLU A 834 27.12 -39.49 -1.93
C GLU A 834 26.23 -39.76 -3.21
N GLU A 835 24.88 -39.76 -3.17
CA GLU A 835 23.99 -40.30 -4.25
C GLU A 835 23.51 -39.36 -5.40
N GLU A 836 23.18 -40.03 -6.51
CA GLU A 836 22.76 -39.65 -7.88
C GLU A 836 21.40 -38.87 -7.99
N GLU A 837 20.89 -38.34 -9.13
CA GLU A 837 20.96 -38.80 -10.53
C GLU A 837 20.54 -37.72 -11.58
N LYS A 838 20.96 -37.90 -12.84
CA LYS A 838 20.43 -37.35 -14.14
C LYS A 838 20.04 -35.86 -14.30
N LYS A 839 20.76 -35.19 -15.21
CA LYS A 839 20.22 -34.19 -16.17
C LYS A 839 20.95 -34.29 -17.51
N ASP A 840 20.22 -34.47 -18.60
CA ASP A 840 20.62 -34.02 -19.95
C ASP A 840 19.44 -34.11 -20.93
N GLU A 841 19.34 -33.12 -21.82
CA GLU A 841 19.05 -33.19 -23.28
C GLU A 841 18.41 -31.89 -23.81
N GLN A 842 18.53 -31.69 -25.14
CA GLN A 842 18.32 -30.42 -25.84
C GLN A 842 17.07 -30.40 -26.74
N GLU A 843 16.87 -29.26 -27.41
CA GLU A 843 15.82 -29.03 -28.41
C GLU A 843 15.82 -30.05 -29.57
N SER A 844 14.65 -30.32 -30.16
CA SER A 844 14.47 -30.23 -31.63
C SER A 844 12.99 -30.31 -32.06
N LYS A 845 12.75 -30.08 -33.35
CA LYS A 845 11.44 -29.92 -34.00
C LYS A 845 11.01 -31.21 -34.70
N ASN A 846 9.72 -31.37 -35.02
CA ASN A 846 9.27 -31.68 -36.39
C ASN A 846 7.76 -31.53 -36.63
N ILE A 847 7.38 -31.55 -37.90
CA ILE A 847 6.01 -31.47 -38.47
C ILE A 847 5.80 -32.75 -39.31
N PRO A 848 4.57 -33.27 -39.51
CA PRO A 848 3.98 -33.11 -40.85
C PRO A 848 2.43 -33.02 -40.93
N GLU A 849 1.95 -32.22 -41.89
CA GLU A 849 0.87 -32.45 -42.88
C GLU A 849 -0.57 -32.92 -42.55
N ASN A 850 -1.52 -32.19 -43.19
CA ASN A 850 -2.81 -32.63 -43.76
C ASN A 850 -3.94 -33.09 -42.77
N GLN A 851 -5.23 -33.08 -43.13
CA GLN A 851 -5.86 -32.99 -44.46
C GLN A 851 -7.20 -32.20 -44.48
N GLU A 852 -7.64 -31.91 -45.71
CA GLU A 852 -8.85 -31.24 -46.22
C GLU A 852 -10.16 -31.29 -45.40
N SER A 853 -10.91 -30.17 -45.43
CA SER A 853 -12.30 -30.14 -45.89
C SER A 853 -12.71 -28.71 -46.29
N GLN A 854 -13.17 -28.52 -47.53
CA GLN A 854 -13.86 -27.31 -47.97
C GLN A 854 -15.37 -27.52 -47.83
N GLU A 855 -16.11 -26.46 -47.48
CA GLU A 855 -17.41 -26.23 -48.10
C GLU A 855 -17.71 -24.73 -48.18
N ASN A 856 -18.42 -24.32 -49.22
CA ASN A 856 -18.69 -22.90 -49.50
C ASN A 856 -20.07 -22.52 -48.99
N GLU A 857 -20.25 -21.26 -48.56
CA GLU A 857 -21.44 -20.51 -48.99
C GLU A 857 -21.18 -19.01 -49.03
N THR A 858 -21.85 -18.32 -49.95
CA THR A 858 -21.51 -16.95 -50.37
C THR A 858 -22.71 -16.00 -50.27
N SER A 859 -22.52 -14.84 -49.64
CA SER A 859 -23.27 -13.62 -50.01
C SER A 859 -22.58 -12.34 -49.49
N PRO A 860 -22.51 -11.22 -50.26
CA PRO A 860 -21.71 -10.05 -49.89
C PRO A 860 -22.52 -8.81 -49.50
N VAL A 861 -22.06 -8.07 -48.48
CA VAL A 861 -22.33 -6.62 -48.32
C VAL A 861 -21.07 -5.94 -47.75
N GLU A 862 -20.17 -5.49 -48.61
CA GLU A 862 -19.16 -4.48 -48.28
C GLU A 862 -19.32 -3.26 -49.19
N ALA A 863 -19.79 -2.15 -48.64
CA ALA A 863 -19.74 -0.83 -49.27
C ALA A 863 -19.86 0.26 -48.20
N MET A 864 -19.19 1.39 -48.43
CA MET A 864 -19.21 2.61 -47.60
C MET A 864 -18.70 2.50 -46.15
N ASN A 865 -17.40 2.78 -45.98
CA ASN A 865 -16.95 3.73 -44.96
C ASN A 865 -15.56 4.28 -45.32
N SER A 866 -15.54 5.42 -46.03
CA SER A 866 -14.35 6.23 -46.32
C SER A 866 -14.81 7.62 -46.79
N ILE A 867 -15.02 8.54 -45.84
CA ILE A 867 -15.14 9.97 -46.08
C ILE A 867 -14.28 10.64 -45.00
N ASN A 868 -13.48 11.63 -45.41
CA ASN A 868 -12.46 12.22 -44.56
C ASN A 868 -13.05 13.04 -43.42
N GLU A 869 -12.37 13.03 -42.28
CA GLU A 869 -12.57 14.02 -41.22
C GLU A 869 -12.20 15.41 -41.77
N THR A 870 -13.01 16.41 -41.48
CA THR A 870 -12.76 17.82 -41.81
C THR A 870 -13.04 18.63 -40.54
N GLU A 871 -12.21 19.64 -40.29
CA GLU A 871 -12.12 20.32 -38.99
C GLU A 871 -13.42 21.07 -38.63
N ILE A 872 -13.84 20.95 -37.37
CA ILE A 872 -14.88 21.78 -36.75
C ILE A 872 -14.29 22.40 -35.49
N ASN A 873 -14.41 23.72 -35.34
CA ASN A 873 -13.80 24.48 -34.27
C ASN A 873 -14.43 24.17 -32.89
N PRO A 874 -13.63 24.06 -31.81
CA PRO A 874 -14.16 23.97 -30.46
C PRO A 874 -14.55 25.36 -29.93
N ILE A 875 -15.83 25.55 -29.59
CA ILE A 875 -16.29 26.68 -28.78
C ILE A 875 -17.28 26.19 -27.73
N ASN A 876 -16.78 25.72 -26.58
CA ASN A 876 -17.15 26.26 -25.27
C ASN A 876 -16.22 25.71 -24.17
N GLU A 877 -15.62 26.58 -23.36
CA GLU A 877 -14.72 26.18 -22.29
C GLU A 877 -15.49 25.97 -20.97
N ASN A 878 -15.82 24.72 -20.66
CA ASN A 878 -16.15 24.25 -19.30
C ASN A 878 -15.86 22.74 -19.20
N ALA A 879 -14.68 22.33 -19.68
CA ALA A 879 -14.24 20.94 -19.65
C ALA A 879 -13.77 20.55 -18.24
N SER A 880 -14.38 19.50 -17.67
CA SER A 880 -13.84 18.79 -16.52
C SER A 880 -12.40 18.38 -16.78
N GLU A 881 -11.53 18.45 -15.76
CA GLU A 881 -10.13 18.03 -15.87
C GLU A 881 -10.05 16.60 -16.43
N CYS A 882 -9.46 16.46 -17.63
CA CYS A 882 -9.39 15.19 -18.33
C CYS A 882 -8.31 14.31 -17.68
N SER A 883 -8.71 13.51 -16.70
CA SER A 883 -7.81 12.61 -15.98
C SER A 883 -7.07 11.70 -16.95
N GLU A 884 -5.73 11.60 -16.82
CA GLU A 884 -4.88 10.81 -17.70
C GLU A 884 -5.40 9.38 -17.86
N SER A 885 -5.34 8.84 -19.08
CA SER A 885 -5.99 7.57 -19.40
C SER A 885 -5.31 6.40 -18.70
N LYS A 886 -6.03 5.81 -17.74
CA LYS A 886 -5.62 4.69 -16.84
C LYS A 886 -5.24 3.38 -17.54
N PHE A 887 -5.32 3.33 -18.87
CA PHE A 887 -5.05 2.15 -19.69
C PHE A 887 -4.14 2.50 -20.85
N LYS A 888 -3.03 1.75 -20.97
CA LYS A 888 -2.05 1.81 -22.05
C LYS A 888 -2.07 0.47 -22.78
N PHE A 889 -1.94 0.49 -24.11
CA PHE A 889 -1.93 -0.74 -24.91
C PHE A 889 -0.52 -1.05 -25.42
N ASN A 890 -0.18 -2.35 -25.38
CA ASN A 890 1.05 -2.86 -25.99
C ASN A 890 0.76 -3.29 -27.44
N TYR A 891 0.93 -2.38 -28.40
CA TYR A 891 0.65 -2.64 -29.82
C TYR A 891 1.64 -3.61 -30.50
N LYS A 892 2.69 -4.09 -29.82
CA LYS A 892 3.61 -5.08 -30.39
C LYS A 892 2.85 -6.34 -30.78
N ASP A 893 3.20 -6.92 -31.92
CA ASP A 893 2.66 -8.19 -32.43
C ASP A 893 1.14 -8.22 -32.67
N LEU A 894 0.48 -7.05 -32.76
CA LEU A 894 -0.93 -6.93 -33.10
C LEU A 894 -1.13 -6.60 -34.59
N THR A 895 -2.20 -7.17 -35.17
CA THR A 895 -2.65 -6.78 -36.50
C THR A 895 -3.30 -5.39 -36.47
N LYS A 896 -3.34 -4.68 -37.61
CA LYS A 896 -4.02 -3.37 -37.72
C LYS A 896 -5.49 -3.42 -37.28
N ALA A 897 -6.17 -4.55 -37.50
CA ALA A 897 -7.54 -4.76 -37.07
C ALA A 897 -7.69 -4.88 -35.55
N GLU A 898 -6.74 -5.55 -34.87
CA GLU A 898 -6.69 -5.64 -33.41
C GLU A 898 -6.32 -4.29 -32.76
N ILE A 899 -5.42 -3.51 -33.37
CA ILE A 899 -5.08 -2.15 -32.91
C ILE A 899 -6.33 -1.26 -33.00
N ALA A 900 -7.01 -1.23 -34.15
CA ALA A 900 -8.24 -0.46 -34.32
C ALA A 900 -9.36 -0.90 -33.34
N PHE A 901 -9.45 -2.20 -33.06
CA PHE A 901 -10.36 -2.73 -32.03
C PHE A 901 -9.99 -2.22 -30.62
N LEU A 902 -8.71 -2.24 -30.22
CA LEU A 902 -8.28 -1.75 -28.91
C LEU A 902 -8.57 -0.25 -28.74
N GLU A 903 -8.33 0.57 -29.76
CA GLU A 903 -8.75 1.99 -29.73
C GLU A 903 -10.27 2.13 -29.59
N THR A 904 -11.05 1.33 -30.34
CA THR A 904 -12.53 1.35 -30.27
C THR A 904 -13.04 0.98 -28.88
N ILE A 905 -12.38 0.06 -28.15
CA ILE A 905 -12.77 -0.31 -26.78
C ILE A 905 -12.11 0.53 -25.67
N LYS A 906 -11.18 1.43 -25.98
CA LYS A 906 -10.48 2.26 -24.96
C LYS A 906 -11.45 3.05 -24.08
N PRO A 907 -12.45 3.77 -24.60
CA PRO A 907 -13.35 4.56 -23.76
C PRO A 907 -14.33 3.68 -22.96
N LEU A 908 -14.54 2.41 -23.37
CA LEU A 908 -15.32 1.45 -22.60
C LEU A 908 -14.54 0.95 -21.38
N LEU A 909 -13.21 0.81 -21.48
CA LEU A 909 -12.34 0.46 -20.35
C LEU A 909 -12.27 1.61 -19.33
N GLU A 910 -12.10 2.83 -19.82
CA GLU A 910 -12.11 4.07 -19.01
C GLU A 910 -13.47 4.26 -18.31
N GLY A 911 -14.56 3.97 -19.04
CA GLY A 911 -15.93 3.93 -18.53
C GLY A 911 -16.65 5.27 -18.64
N SER A 912 -17.98 5.21 -18.68
CA SER A 912 -18.85 6.39 -18.89
C SER A 912 -20.24 6.22 -18.27
N THR A 913 -20.97 7.33 -18.17
CA THR A 913 -22.37 7.37 -17.73
C THR A 913 -23.32 6.88 -18.80
N LEU A 914 -24.30 6.07 -18.41
CA LEU A 914 -25.48 5.73 -19.21
C LEU A 914 -26.70 5.64 -18.29
N TYR A 915 -27.86 5.99 -18.82
CA TYR A 915 -29.13 5.68 -18.18
C TYR A 915 -29.48 4.22 -18.41
N LYS A 916 -29.78 3.47 -17.33
CA LYS A 916 -30.14 2.04 -17.37
C LYS A 916 -31.53 1.83 -16.81
N ARG A 917 -32.41 1.12 -17.53
CA ARG A 917 -33.74 0.74 -17.03
C ARG A 917 -33.65 -0.29 -15.92
N LEU A 918 -34.35 -0.08 -14.80
CA LEU A 918 -34.16 -0.90 -13.59
C LEU A 918 -34.91 -2.24 -13.58
N SER A 919 -36.10 -2.32 -14.16
CA SER A 919 -36.92 -3.54 -14.16
C SER A 919 -37.69 -3.70 -15.46
N GLN A 920 -37.45 -4.81 -16.16
CA GLN A 920 -38.25 -5.20 -17.32
C GLN A 920 -39.67 -5.67 -16.93
N ARG A 921 -39.86 -6.14 -15.69
CA ARG A 921 -41.18 -6.60 -15.18
C ARG A 921 -42.14 -5.45 -14.87
N ASN A 922 -41.62 -4.23 -14.69
CA ASN A 922 -42.39 -3.04 -14.38
C ASN A 922 -42.59 -2.15 -15.63
N SER A 923 -42.33 -2.66 -16.83
CA SER A 923 -42.44 -1.93 -18.11
C SER A 923 -43.85 -1.38 -18.42
N LEU A 924 -44.89 -1.89 -17.74
CA LEU A 924 -46.27 -1.39 -17.81
C LEU A 924 -46.59 -0.29 -16.77
N GLN A 925 -45.68 0.03 -15.85
CA GLN A 925 -45.88 1.04 -14.79
C GLN A 925 -45.24 2.39 -15.10
N PHE A 926 -44.29 2.41 -16.04
CA PHE A 926 -43.58 3.63 -16.45
C PHE A 926 -43.89 3.91 -17.92
N PRO A 927 -44.00 5.19 -18.32
CA PRO A 927 -44.09 5.57 -19.73
C PRO A 927 -42.88 5.08 -20.54
N GLU A 928 -43.05 4.97 -21.86
CA GLU A 928 -41.93 4.77 -22.78
C GLU A 928 -41.15 6.08 -22.94
N PHE A 929 -39.82 6.00 -22.91
CA PHE A 929 -38.96 7.17 -23.08
C PHE A 929 -38.94 7.63 -24.54
N ASP A 930 -39.04 8.94 -24.74
CA ASP A 930 -39.05 9.57 -26.06
C ASP A 930 -37.80 10.42 -26.27
N ALA A 931 -36.96 10.02 -27.23
CA ALA A 931 -35.73 10.74 -27.57
C ALA A 931 -35.99 12.12 -28.20
N LEU A 932 -37.16 12.33 -28.83
CA LEU A 932 -37.52 13.61 -29.45
C LEU A 932 -38.19 14.59 -28.47
N ASP A 933 -38.51 14.13 -27.25
CA ASP A 933 -39.18 14.90 -26.19
C ASP A 933 -38.57 14.53 -24.82
N PRO A 934 -37.24 14.74 -24.63
CA PRO A 934 -36.49 14.18 -23.50
C PRO A 934 -36.80 14.86 -22.16
N GLU A 935 -37.58 15.95 -22.14
CA GLU A 935 -38.03 16.62 -20.92
C GLU A 935 -39.40 16.11 -20.43
N ASN A 936 -40.17 15.41 -21.26
CA ASN A 936 -41.56 15.06 -20.96
C ASN A 936 -41.96 13.64 -21.43
N PRO A 937 -41.65 12.59 -20.64
CA PRO A 937 -40.97 12.59 -19.34
C PRO A 937 -39.45 12.36 -19.46
N PRO A 938 -38.64 12.86 -18.51
CA PRO A 938 -37.21 12.55 -18.47
C PRO A 938 -36.94 11.05 -18.26
N PRO A 939 -35.72 10.57 -18.57
CA PRO A 939 -35.33 9.16 -18.44
C PRO A 939 -35.67 8.53 -17.09
N GLU A 940 -35.48 9.27 -16.00
CA GLU A 940 -35.81 8.88 -14.63
C GLU A 940 -37.29 8.54 -14.45
N ASN A 941 -38.17 9.39 -14.97
CA ASN A 941 -39.62 9.20 -14.91
C ASN A 941 -40.09 8.05 -15.82
N CYS A 942 -39.27 7.63 -16.79
CA CYS A 942 -39.47 6.45 -17.63
C CYS A 942 -38.89 5.15 -17.01
N GLY A 943 -38.40 5.21 -15.76
CA GLY A 943 -37.88 4.06 -15.02
C GLY A 943 -36.41 3.72 -15.28
N TYR A 944 -35.65 4.66 -15.86
CA TYR A 944 -34.19 4.56 -16.00
C TYR A 944 -33.49 5.24 -14.82
N GLN A 945 -32.20 4.94 -14.63
CA GLN A 945 -31.33 5.71 -13.73
C GLN A 945 -29.91 5.74 -14.26
N ILE A 946 -29.19 6.83 -14.00
CA ILE A 946 -27.76 6.98 -14.31
C ILE A 946 -26.94 5.87 -13.62
N ARG A 947 -26.04 5.25 -14.38
CA ARG A 947 -25.08 4.23 -13.95
C ARG A 947 -23.75 4.46 -14.66
N ASN A 948 -22.66 4.13 -13.97
CA ASN A 948 -21.34 4.12 -14.57
C ASN A 948 -21.10 2.71 -15.13
N PHE A 949 -20.91 2.61 -16.44
CA PHE A 949 -20.56 1.37 -17.12
C PHE A 949 -19.06 1.37 -17.43
N SER A 950 -18.38 0.26 -17.15
CA SER A 950 -16.94 0.08 -17.44
C SER A 950 -16.63 -1.36 -17.82
N LEU A 951 -16.03 -1.57 -18.99
CA LEU A 951 -15.47 -2.84 -19.43
C LEU A 951 -14.28 -3.22 -18.54
N LEU A 952 -14.29 -4.42 -17.96
CA LEU A 952 -13.16 -4.87 -17.15
C LEU A 952 -11.96 -5.22 -18.04
N LYS A 953 -10.73 -4.91 -17.58
CA LYS A 953 -9.47 -5.16 -18.34
C LYS A 953 -9.25 -6.60 -18.82
N HIS A 954 -9.97 -7.58 -18.26
CA HIS A 954 -9.96 -8.97 -18.70
C HIS A 954 -10.84 -9.27 -19.93
N LEU A 955 -11.55 -8.27 -20.46
CA LEU A 955 -12.43 -8.31 -21.64
C LEU A 955 -13.58 -9.33 -21.57
N ASN A 956 -13.91 -9.81 -20.37
CA ASN A 956 -14.91 -10.85 -20.14
C ASN A 956 -16.27 -10.34 -19.63
N LYS A 957 -16.32 -9.13 -19.05
CA LYS A 957 -17.56 -8.51 -18.59
C LYS A 957 -17.52 -6.97 -18.62
N ILE A 958 -18.70 -6.37 -18.78
CA ILE A 958 -18.97 -4.96 -18.47
C ILE A 958 -19.50 -4.92 -17.04
N GLU A 959 -18.90 -4.09 -16.19
CA GLU A 959 -19.38 -3.81 -14.84
C GLU A 959 -20.30 -2.59 -14.83
N ILE A 960 -21.34 -2.65 -13.99
CA ILE A 960 -22.34 -1.60 -13.84
C ILE A 960 -22.31 -1.15 -12.37
N ARG A 961 -21.99 0.12 -12.14
CA ARG A 961 -21.86 0.72 -10.80
C ARG A 961 -22.85 1.88 -10.65
N ARG A 962 -23.28 2.14 -9.41
CA ARG A 962 -24.08 3.34 -9.09
C ARG A 962 -23.13 4.54 -8.95
N PRO A 963 -23.47 5.73 -9.46
CA PRO A 963 -22.72 6.93 -9.15
C PRO A 963 -22.62 7.11 -7.63
N ASN A 964 -21.45 7.55 -7.16
CA ASN A 964 -21.18 7.90 -5.77
C ASN A 964 -21.47 6.79 -4.72
N LYS A 965 -21.52 5.50 -5.12
CA LYS A 965 -21.62 4.36 -4.19
C LYS A 965 -20.57 3.29 -4.49
N PRO A 966 -19.81 2.81 -3.49
CA PRO A 966 -18.84 1.74 -3.69
C PRO A 966 -19.54 0.41 -3.99
N GLY A 967 -18.86 -0.44 -4.75
CA GLY A 967 -19.34 -1.77 -5.17
C GLY A 967 -19.87 -1.84 -6.60
N ILE A 968 -20.21 -3.06 -7.03
CA ILE A 968 -20.76 -3.37 -8.35
C ILE A 968 -22.24 -3.71 -8.17
N GLU A 969 -23.14 -3.01 -8.86
CA GLU A 969 -24.58 -3.31 -8.81
C GLU A 969 -24.92 -4.56 -9.63
N SER A 970 -24.30 -4.68 -10.80
CA SER A 970 -24.54 -5.78 -11.74
C SER A 970 -23.40 -5.86 -12.76
N ASN A 971 -23.37 -6.94 -13.54
CA ASN A 971 -22.44 -7.08 -14.65
C ASN A 971 -23.14 -7.76 -15.84
N ILE A 972 -22.57 -7.57 -17.03
CA ILE A 972 -22.97 -8.23 -18.28
C ILE A 972 -21.75 -9.01 -18.76
N LEU A 973 -21.84 -10.33 -18.90
CA LEU A 973 -20.75 -11.12 -19.47
C LEU A 973 -20.70 -10.92 -20.99
N ILE A 974 -19.52 -10.65 -21.56
CA ILE A 974 -19.36 -10.49 -23.02
C ILE A 974 -19.76 -11.78 -23.76
N ASP A 975 -19.57 -12.94 -23.12
CA ASP A 975 -20.00 -14.21 -23.66
C ASP A 975 -21.52 -14.37 -23.78
N GLN A 976 -22.30 -13.66 -22.95
CA GLN A 976 -23.75 -13.63 -23.02
C GLN A 976 -24.29 -12.63 -24.05
N ILE A 977 -23.53 -11.61 -24.46
CA ILE A 977 -23.98 -10.64 -25.45
C ILE A 977 -24.13 -11.31 -26.83
N LEU A 978 -25.30 -11.13 -27.43
CA LEU A 978 -25.63 -11.54 -28.80
C LEU A 978 -25.45 -10.37 -29.78
N ASP A 979 -26.21 -9.29 -29.60
CA ASP A 979 -26.27 -8.15 -30.53
C ASP A 979 -26.69 -6.84 -29.85
N VAL A 980 -26.38 -5.71 -30.50
CA VAL A 980 -26.79 -4.35 -30.12
C VAL A 980 -27.94 -3.88 -31.01
N VAL A 981 -29.15 -3.93 -30.48
CA VAL A 981 -30.38 -3.58 -31.21
C VAL A 981 -30.68 -2.09 -31.05
N LEU A 982 -30.80 -1.38 -32.17
CA LEU A 982 -31.18 0.03 -32.22
C LEU A 982 -32.71 0.17 -32.40
N PRO A 983 -33.43 0.93 -31.57
CA PRO A 983 -34.84 1.23 -31.83
C PRO A 983 -35.02 2.03 -33.12
N LYS A 984 -36.17 1.83 -33.76
CA LYS A 984 -36.51 2.50 -35.02
C LYS A 984 -36.42 4.03 -34.92
N HIS A 985 -36.86 4.63 -33.80
CA HIS A 985 -36.75 6.07 -33.59
C HIS A 985 -35.29 6.55 -33.63
N THR A 986 -34.37 5.90 -32.90
CA THR A 986 -32.92 6.25 -32.93
C THR A 986 -32.35 6.11 -34.33
N VAL A 987 -32.72 5.08 -35.07
CA VAL A 987 -32.26 4.88 -36.46
C VAL A 987 -32.72 6.00 -37.39
N GLU A 988 -33.96 6.49 -37.26
CA GLU A 988 -34.44 7.62 -38.07
C GLU A 988 -33.89 8.98 -37.60
N ILE A 989 -33.72 9.20 -36.29
CA ILE A 989 -33.04 10.38 -35.72
C ILE A 989 -31.62 10.51 -36.26
N LEU A 990 -30.85 9.41 -36.28
CA LEU A 990 -29.49 9.39 -36.81
C LEU A 990 -29.45 9.63 -38.33
N LYS A 991 -30.44 9.12 -39.08
CA LYS A 991 -30.61 9.46 -40.51
C LYS A 991 -30.99 10.94 -40.71
N ALA A 992 -31.72 11.54 -39.78
CA ALA A 992 -32.07 12.96 -39.81
C ALA A 992 -30.85 13.86 -39.51
N LYS A 993 -30.14 13.64 -38.38
CA LYS A 993 -28.86 14.34 -38.09
C LYS A 993 -27.86 14.19 -39.26
N LYS A 994 -27.72 13.00 -39.85
CA LYS A 994 -26.84 12.78 -41.00
C LYS A 994 -27.26 13.51 -42.28
N LYS A 995 -28.55 13.80 -42.48
CA LYS A 995 -29.04 14.62 -43.61
C LYS A 995 -28.83 16.11 -43.37
N LEU A 996 -29.07 16.60 -42.15
CA LEU A 996 -28.83 18.00 -41.77
C LEU A 996 -27.38 18.43 -42.07
N LEU A 997 -26.40 17.59 -41.73
CA LEU A 997 -24.97 17.75 -42.08
C LEU A 997 -24.66 17.85 -43.59
N THR A 998 -25.66 17.72 -44.47
CA THR A 998 -25.54 17.80 -45.94
C THR A 998 -26.57 18.71 -46.60
N SER A 999 -27.43 19.42 -45.84
CA SER A 999 -28.50 20.26 -46.39
C SER A 999 -28.69 21.55 -45.60
N ASN A 1000 -28.35 22.68 -46.21
CA ASN A 1000 -28.61 24.03 -45.69
C ASN A 1000 -30.08 24.45 -45.95
N ASP A 1001 -31.04 23.63 -45.54
CA ASP A 1001 -32.48 23.98 -45.61
C ASP A 1001 -32.80 25.07 -44.57
N ASP A 1002 -33.73 25.98 -44.89
CA ASP A 1002 -34.20 27.00 -43.95
C ASP A 1002 -34.85 26.37 -42.70
N LEU A 1003 -34.40 26.78 -41.51
CA LEU A 1003 -34.85 26.25 -40.23
C LEU A 1003 -36.32 26.60 -39.94
N LEU A 1004 -37.12 25.56 -39.76
CA LEU A 1004 -38.46 25.66 -39.15
C LEU A 1004 -38.32 25.97 -37.66
N ASP A 1005 -39.25 26.76 -37.13
CA ASP A 1005 -39.35 27.09 -35.71
C ASP A 1005 -39.50 25.81 -34.85
N SER A 1006 -38.69 25.73 -33.78
CA SER A 1006 -38.61 24.56 -32.90
C SER A 1006 -39.90 24.34 -32.11
N GLU A 1007 -40.57 25.41 -31.66
CA GLU A 1007 -41.87 25.28 -30.95
C GLU A 1007 -42.95 24.73 -31.89
N ALA A 1008 -42.98 25.21 -33.13
CA ALA A 1008 -43.89 24.71 -34.17
C ALA A 1008 -43.58 23.25 -34.56
N ALA A 1009 -42.30 22.87 -34.59
CA ALA A 1009 -41.86 21.50 -34.81
C ALA A 1009 -42.30 20.56 -33.67
N MET A 1010 -42.09 20.97 -32.41
CA MET A 1010 -42.48 20.21 -31.22
C MET A 1010 -44.01 20.01 -31.17
N LYS A 1011 -44.80 21.08 -31.35
CA LYS A 1011 -46.27 20.98 -31.37
C LYS A 1011 -46.76 19.96 -32.40
N LYS A 1012 -46.23 20.03 -33.63
CA LYS A 1012 -46.59 19.11 -34.72
C LYS A 1012 -46.15 17.67 -34.43
N TYR A 1013 -45.02 17.48 -33.74
CA TYR A 1013 -44.60 16.16 -33.28
C TYR A 1013 -45.55 15.57 -32.24
N LEU A 1014 -45.96 16.37 -31.25
CA LEU A 1014 -46.95 15.95 -30.24
C LEU A 1014 -48.29 15.56 -30.91
N GLU A 1015 -48.78 16.31 -31.90
CA GLU A 1015 -49.97 15.95 -32.68
C GLU A 1015 -49.84 14.58 -33.38
N MET A 1016 -48.65 14.22 -33.91
CA MET A 1016 -48.40 12.90 -34.49
C MET A 1016 -48.19 11.77 -33.46
N LYS A 1017 -47.67 12.12 -32.27
CA LYS A 1017 -47.46 11.23 -31.12
C LYS A 1017 -48.82 10.82 -30.52
N GLU A 1018 -49.71 11.80 -30.32
CA GLU A 1018 -51.11 11.59 -29.89
C GLU A 1018 -51.91 10.79 -30.92
N SER A 1019 -51.72 11.02 -32.22
CA SER A 1019 -52.36 10.20 -33.27
C SER A 1019 -51.76 8.80 -33.42
N GLY A 1020 -50.69 8.48 -32.67
CA GLY A 1020 -49.96 7.21 -32.75
C GLY A 1020 -49.32 6.91 -34.11
N HIS A 1021 -49.12 7.92 -34.97
CA HIS A 1021 -48.68 7.75 -36.38
C HIS A 1021 -47.52 8.72 -36.71
N ILE A 1022 -46.40 8.56 -36.02
CA ILE A 1022 -45.18 9.36 -36.21
C ILE A 1022 -44.62 9.19 -37.65
N ASN A 1023 -44.70 10.25 -38.44
CA ASN A 1023 -44.11 10.32 -39.77
C ASN A 1023 -42.65 10.77 -39.72
N TYR A 1024 -41.73 9.82 -39.67
CA TYR A 1024 -40.27 10.07 -39.64
C TYR A 1024 -39.69 10.78 -40.88
N PHE A 1025 -40.49 11.02 -41.92
CA PHE A 1025 -40.10 11.83 -43.08
C PHE A 1025 -40.53 13.30 -42.99
N ASP A 1026 -41.28 13.69 -41.95
CA ASP A 1026 -41.76 15.05 -41.78
C ASP A 1026 -40.62 16.02 -41.39
N PRO A 1027 -40.58 17.25 -41.94
CA PRO A 1027 -39.59 18.26 -41.56
C PRO A 1027 -39.47 18.53 -40.05
N CYS A 1028 -40.54 18.42 -39.25
CA CYS A 1028 -40.42 18.63 -37.80
C CYS A 1028 -39.54 17.58 -37.12
N ILE A 1029 -39.50 16.35 -37.64
CA ILE A 1029 -38.61 15.29 -37.15
C ILE A 1029 -37.15 15.63 -37.45
N LYS A 1030 -36.84 16.35 -38.54
CA LYS A 1030 -35.47 16.86 -38.76
C LYS A 1030 -35.06 17.81 -37.64
N VAL A 1031 -35.86 18.86 -37.39
CA VAL A 1031 -35.56 19.93 -36.41
C VAL A 1031 -35.40 19.35 -35.00
N LEU A 1032 -36.36 18.55 -34.54
CA LEU A 1032 -36.29 17.93 -33.22
C LEU A 1032 -35.17 16.87 -33.12
N SER A 1033 -34.81 16.22 -34.23
CA SER A 1033 -33.64 15.36 -34.26
C SER A 1033 -32.35 16.14 -34.09
N GLU A 1034 -32.27 17.43 -34.39
CA GLU A 1034 -31.05 18.24 -34.22
C GLU A 1034 -30.73 18.46 -32.74
N SER A 1035 -31.72 18.90 -31.97
CA SER A 1035 -31.69 19.06 -30.50
C SER A 1035 -31.78 17.75 -29.71
N CYS A 1036 -31.85 16.59 -30.38
CA CYS A 1036 -31.89 15.29 -29.71
C CYS A 1036 -30.49 14.88 -29.21
N ASP A 1037 -30.26 14.97 -27.90
CA ASP A 1037 -29.02 14.52 -27.25
C ASP A 1037 -29.14 13.13 -26.60
N CYS A 1038 -30.37 12.65 -26.31
CA CYS A 1038 -30.61 11.33 -25.73
C CYS A 1038 -30.75 10.25 -26.81
N PHE A 1039 -29.90 9.22 -26.78
CA PHE A 1039 -29.92 8.12 -27.78
C PHE A 1039 -30.19 6.76 -27.13
N PRO A 1040 -31.45 6.25 -27.18
CA PRO A 1040 -31.80 4.93 -26.67
C PRO A 1040 -31.27 3.79 -27.54
N PHE A 1041 -30.78 2.72 -26.91
CA PHE A 1041 -30.33 1.47 -27.53
C PHE A 1041 -30.46 0.27 -26.57
N PHE A 1042 -30.32 -0.94 -27.11
CA PHE A 1042 -30.53 -2.18 -26.33
C PHE A 1042 -29.42 -3.20 -26.57
N VAL A 1043 -28.96 -3.85 -25.49
CA VAL A 1043 -28.04 -4.99 -25.57
C VAL A 1043 -28.82 -6.27 -25.35
N THR A 1044 -28.75 -7.22 -26.28
CA THR A 1044 -29.46 -8.50 -26.21
C THR A 1044 -28.57 -9.62 -25.67
N LEU A 1045 -29.14 -10.52 -24.87
CA LEU A 1045 -28.43 -11.56 -24.13
C LEU A 1045 -28.92 -12.97 -24.45
N ASP A 1046 -28.01 -13.95 -24.40
CA ASP A 1046 -28.17 -15.38 -24.70
C ASP A 1046 -29.47 -16.02 -24.17
N LYS A 1047 -29.85 -15.70 -22.93
CA LYS A 1047 -31.02 -16.28 -22.23
C LYS A 1047 -32.31 -15.49 -22.43
N GLY A 1048 -32.42 -14.75 -23.54
CA GLY A 1048 -33.57 -13.89 -23.84
C GLY A 1048 -33.65 -12.62 -22.98
N GLY A 1049 -32.56 -12.29 -22.27
CA GLY A 1049 -32.44 -11.04 -21.53
C GLY A 1049 -32.17 -9.86 -22.46
N ARG A 1050 -32.56 -8.66 -22.03
CA ARG A 1050 -32.27 -7.40 -22.72
C ARG A 1050 -31.93 -6.33 -21.70
N VAL A 1051 -30.87 -5.58 -21.94
CA VAL A 1051 -30.50 -4.41 -21.14
C VAL A 1051 -30.88 -3.17 -21.93
N GLU A 1052 -31.68 -2.28 -21.32
CA GLU A 1052 -32.20 -1.08 -21.97
C GLU A 1052 -31.45 0.14 -21.47
N LEU A 1053 -30.84 0.87 -22.42
CA LEU A 1053 -29.86 1.91 -22.19
C LEU A 1053 -30.24 3.20 -22.95
N ILE A 1054 -29.92 4.35 -22.39
CA ILE A 1054 -29.93 5.64 -23.09
C ILE A 1054 -28.57 6.28 -22.87
N ALA A 1055 -27.91 6.69 -23.95
CA ALA A 1055 -26.73 7.52 -23.88
C ALA A 1055 -27.12 9.00 -23.83
N ASP A 1056 -26.36 9.76 -23.04
CA ASP A 1056 -26.51 11.21 -22.78
C ASP A 1056 -26.01 12.11 -23.91
N SER A 1057 -25.37 11.52 -24.93
CA SER A 1057 -24.85 12.24 -26.10
C SER A 1057 -24.59 11.29 -27.27
N TYR A 1058 -24.45 11.84 -28.48
CA TYR A 1058 -24.11 11.06 -29.68
C TYR A 1058 -22.71 10.42 -29.61
N SER A 1059 -21.76 11.07 -28.94
CA SER A 1059 -20.42 10.52 -28.71
C SER A 1059 -20.47 9.32 -27.75
N THR A 1060 -21.11 9.45 -26.59
CA THR A 1060 -21.35 8.33 -25.65
C THR A 1060 -22.06 7.18 -26.36
N TYR A 1061 -23.12 7.48 -27.11
CA TYR A 1061 -23.88 6.50 -27.90
C TYR A 1061 -22.98 5.71 -28.86
N ARG A 1062 -22.24 6.43 -29.72
CA ARG A 1062 -21.41 5.81 -30.75
C ARG A 1062 -20.31 4.96 -30.15
N ILE A 1063 -19.65 5.45 -29.09
CA ILE A 1063 -18.65 4.71 -28.33
C ILE A 1063 -19.21 3.35 -27.88
N TRP A 1064 -20.37 3.33 -27.21
CA TRP A 1064 -20.93 2.08 -26.69
C TRP A 1064 -21.43 1.13 -27.79
N VAL A 1065 -22.01 1.64 -28.87
CA VAL A 1065 -22.47 0.80 -29.98
C VAL A 1065 -21.28 0.22 -30.77
N ASP A 1066 -20.36 1.06 -31.24
CA ASP A 1066 -19.17 0.62 -31.99
C ASP A 1066 -18.29 -0.31 -31.13
N GLY A 1067 -18.14 -0.01 -29.84
CA GLY A 1067 -17.37 -0.80 -28.88
C GLY A 1067 -17.97 -2.17 -28.55
N ILE A 1068 -19.28 -2.26 -28.30
CA ILE A 1068 -19.93 -3.56 -28.04
C ILE A 1068 -19.98 -4.40 -29.33
N GLN A 1069 -20.25 -3.81 -30.50
CA GLN A 1069 -20.16 -4.51 -31.78
C GLN A 1069 -18.72 -5.00 -32.06
N GLY A 1070 -17.71 -4.21 -31.70
CA GLY A 1070 -16.31 -4.63 -31.67
C GLY A 1070 -16.08 -5.85 -30.78
N LEU A 1071 -16.58 -5.85 -29.55
CA LEU A 1071 -16.45 -6.97 -28.60
C LEU A 1071 -17.12 -8.25 -29.11
N ILE A 1072 -18.29 -8.14 -29.75
CA ILE A 1072 -18.97 -9.28 -30.40
C ILE A 1072 -18.12 -9.80 -31.58
N LYS A 1073 -17.63 -8.91 -32.46
CA LYS A 1073 -16.82 -9.26 -33.64
C LYS A 1073 -15.48 -9.92 -33.27
N PHE A 1074 -14.83 -9.45 -32.22
CA PHE A 1074 -13.53 -9.94 -31.75
C PHE A 1074 -13.63 -11.00 -30.64
N LYS A 1075 -14.83 -11.48 -30.29
CA LYS A 1075 -15.15 -12.40 -29.18
C LYS A 1075 -14.16 -13.57 -29.02
N LYS A 1076 -13.80 -14.26 -30.11
CA LYS A 1076 -12.82 -15.38 -30.11
C LYS A 1076 -11.38 -14.95 -29.78
N GLN A 1077 -11.02 -13.69 -29.96
CA GLN A 1077 -9.67 -13.14 -29.79
C GLN A 1077 -9.47 -12.40 -28.45
N LEU A 1078 -10.55 -12.04 -27.74
CA LEU A 1078 -10.50 -11.33 -26.45
C LEU A 1078 -9.61 -12.03 -25.41
N GLY A 1079 -9.62 -13.37 -25.42
CA GLY A 1079 -8.76 -14.19 -24.56
C GLY A 1079 -7.25 -13.98 -24.77
N ARG A 1080 -6.81 -13.54 -25.96
CA ARG A 1080 -5.44 -13.09 -26.25
C ARG A 1080 -5.27 -11.60 -25.97
N LEU A 1081 -6.21 -10.78 -26.44
CA LEU A 1081 -6.11 -9.32 -26.43
C LEU A 1081 -6.08 -8.71 -25.02
N LYS A 1082 -6.73 -9.35 -24.04
CA LYS A 1082 -6.70 -8.92 -22.62
C LYS A 1082 -5.28 -8.82 -22.03
N TYR A 1083 -4.30 -9.56 -22.57
CA TYR A 1083 -2.90 -9.51 -22.12
C TYR A 1083 -2.08 -8.37 -22.74
N LYS A 1084 -2.66 -7.62 -23.68
CA LYS A 1084 -2.04 -6.44 -24.30
C LYS A 1084 -2.52 -5.12 -23.66
N ILE A 1085 -3.40 -5.20 -22.66
CA ILE A 1085 -3.91 -4.06 -21.89
C ILE A 1085 -3.11 -3.94 -20.60
N ILE A 1086 -2.41 -2.82 -20.45
CA ILE A 1086 -1.66 -2.45 -19.25
C ILE A 1086 -2.49 -1.41 -18.50
N SER A 1087 -2.83 -1.71 -17.25
CA SER A 1087 -3.25 -0.68 -16.29
C SER A 1087 -2.00 -0.15 -15.60
N ASP A 1088 -1.90 1.17 -15.45
CA ASP A 1088 -0.98 1.78 -14.49
C ASP A 1088 -1.35 1.40 -13.03
#